data_AF-A0A011UA28-F1
#
_entry.id   AF-A0A011UA28-F1
#
_cell.length_a   1.000
_cell.length_b   1.000
_cell.length_c   1.000
_cell.angle_alpha   90.00
_cell.angle_beta   90.00
_cell.angle_gamma   90.00
#
_symmetry.space_group_name_H-M   'P 1'
#
loop_
_entity.id
_entity.type
_entity.pdbx_description
1 polymer ?
#
loop_
_entity_poly.entity_id
_entity_poly.type
_entity_poly.pdbx_seq_one_letter_code
_entity_poly.pdbx_strand_id
1 'polypeptide(L)'
;MKLSKMKRVLSATVALMMIGTSLPFTVNAAGSSANNSTLYGDANTDGVVDISDAVLIAQYVKNPGKTYISKQGLVNADVFNVGSGVTIDDANTIKKYLIDLISELPEEPSINVTPQKALLNYDFNSGLSSWTGRGPATVTATDTAYYGTSGKSMYVSGRTAEWNGAAVSLGSDFKAGQTYSISCAALQTSGGSAEIQISLQQGGNNGTTAVYSHIASATCKSGEWTKLENTSFTIPDNAGDMTLYVETVQSTGDLMDFYIDDVVIAPMGTTSSVKTGGTGKVPASSSGDPVDVDPTKWDNYQETASSQYIDFYKSSIKHMGNTYRLNQKLAAAEQGAPLTVAYLGGSITEGKNYTTPFSNYLKNTFAKGSFREINAGLSGTSSVVGLVRSEAQIVSQKPDIIFLEFSVNDHEDIMYKKCFESCIKKFLEMPNAPAVGIIITRAKGGFSSQNQMYPIGKNFDIPVISMDDALTKAFNSRFLNTSDYYTDEYHPHQKGGQLIADCMAYYVRQALKSRNQSSGYTLPSSYVYGAEYSDTVNVDPKNLNNFSAGSWTSGYGYNNSGLNYSYTLNGGNPMKFKTQGKGLIIVFKANSSGMGSINVTVNGKTTKISGNKQYTWGGPDAELGYYQNTSGDLDVSISGSGQFTIWGVGLIK
;
A
#
# COMPACT_ATOMS: atom_id res chain seq x y z
N MET A 1 37.54 50.76 47.60
CA MET A 1 38.67 51.67 47.86
C MET A 1 39.49 51.81 46.58
N LYS A 2 39.76 53.05 46.13
CA LYS A 2 40.61 53.53 44.99
C LYS A 2 40.87 52.66 43.74
N LEU A 3 40.64 53.28 42.56
CA LEU A 3 41.06 52.86 41.22
C LEU A 3 42.58 53.06 40.97
N SER A 4 43.10 52.46 39.88
CA SER A 4 43.75 53.12 38.70
C SER A 4 44.91 52.26 38.13
N LYS A 5 45.34 52.34 36.85
CA LYS A 5 45.15 53.27 35.70
C LYS A 5 45.02 52.41 34.41
N MET A 6 44.36 52.73 33.28
CA MET A 6 43.91 53.97 32.60
C MET A 6 44.95 54.69 31.69
N LYS A 7 44.70 54.65 30.37
CA LYS A 7 44.97 55.63 29.25
C LYS A 7 44.95 54.87 27.91
N ARG A 8 44.60 55.41 26.72
CA ARG A 8 43.83 56.57 26.16
C ARG A 8 43.62 56.23 24.64
N VAL A 9 42.85 56.89 23.76
CA VAL A 9 42.16 58.19 23.65
C VAL A 9 40.91 57.98 22.71
N LEU A 10 39.77 58.68 22.86
CA LEU A 10 39.17 59.72 21.97
C LEU A 10 39.19 59.44 20.43
N SER A 11 38.19 59.83 19.63
CA SER A 11 37.04 60.78 19.75
C SER A 11 35.95 60.42 18.70
N ALA A 12 34.72 60.96 18.62
CA ALA A 12 33.88 61.83 19.47
C ALA A 12 32.40 61.80 18.98
N THR A 13 31.45 61.81 19.94
CA THR A 13 30.23 62.67 20.10
C THR A 13 29.45 63.18 18.85
N VAL A 14 28.13 63.40 18.80
CA VAL A 14 27.03 63.76 19.75
C VAL A 14 25.72 63.12 19.18
N ALA A 15 24.75 62.49 19.88
CA ALA A 15 23.93 62.82 21.08
C ALA A 15 22.86 63.92 20.81
N LEU A 16 21.73 64.09 21.52
CA LEU A 16 21.27 63.55 22.82
C LEU A 16 19.73 63.76 23.06
N MET A 17 19.04 62.80 23.70
CA MET A 17 17.79 62.99 24.53
C MET A 17 16.51 63.58 23.85
N MET A 18 15.30 63.63 24.46
CA MET A 18 14.67 63.17 25.73
C MET A 18 13.19 62.78 25.39
N ILE A 19 12.25 62.30 26.22
CA ILE A 19 12.02 62.13 27.68
C ILE A 19 11.30 60.78 27.90
N GLY A 20 11.06 60.29 29.14
CA GLY A 20 10.24 59.08 29.34
C GLY A 20 9.70 58.80 30.75
N THR A 21 8.52 59.34 31.07
CA THR A 21 7.67 59.05 32.27
C THR A 21 6.25 59.58 31.99
N SER A 22 5.13 58.97 32.41
CA SER A 22 4.89 57.66 33.06
C SER A 22 3.37 57.40 33.21
N LEU A 23 2.92 56.13 33.11
CA LEU A 23 1.60 55.62 33.54
C LEU A 23 0.36 56.15 32.78
N PRO A 24 -0.84 55.55 32.97
CA PRO A 24 -1.12 54.11 32.82
C PRO A 24 -2.38 53.85 31.95
N PHE A 25 -2.51 52.65 31.37
CA PHE A 25 -3.80 52.19 30.83
C PHE A 25 -4.15 50.78 31.30
N THR A 26 -5.28 50.69 32.02
CA THR A 26 -5.97 49.44 32.34
C THR A 26 -6.69 48.89 31.12
N VAL A 27 -6.79 47.56 31.06
CA VAL A 27 -7.55 46.82 30.04
C VAL A 27 -9.00 47.31 29.98
N ASN A 28 -9.56 47.45 28.77
CA ASN A 28 -11.00 47.37 28.58
C ASN A 28 -11.28 46.47 27.37
N ALA A 29 -12.10 45.43 27.57
CA ALA A 29 -12.38 44.43 26.54
C ALA A 29 -13.67 44.78 25.80
N ALA A 30 -13.56 45.07 24.50
CA ALA A 30 -14.67 45.08 23.56
C ALA A 30 -14.26 44.19 22.38
N GLY A 31 -14.99 43.10 22.17
CA GLY A 31 -14.62 42.10 21.17
C GLY A 31 -15.07 42.48 19.77
N SER A 32 -14.15 42.38 18.80
CA SER A 32 -14.48 42.18 17.38
C SER A 32 -13.76 40.92 16.90
N SER A 33 -14.48 40.04 16.22
CA SER A 33 -13.90 38.86 15.56
C SER A 33 -13.00 39.31 14.41
N ALA A 34 -11.68 39.20 14.57
CA ALA A 34 -10.75 39.36 13.47
C ALA A 34 -10.90 38.18 12.50
N ASN A 35 -11.07 38.48 11.20
CA ASN A 35 -11.16 37.45 10.17
C ASN A 35 -9.78 36.79 9.96
N ASN A 36 -9.75 35.47 9.75
CA ASN A 36 -8.57 34.78 9.21
C ASN A 36 -8.44 35.01 7.68
N SER A 37 -8.61 36.25 7.23
CA SER A 37 -8.38 36.67 5.86
C SER A 37 -6.99 37.29 5.76
N THR A 38 -6.05 36.58 5.13
CA THR A 38 -4.71 37.09 4.82
C THR A 38 -4.81 38.43 4.08
N LEU A 39 -4.12 39.45 4.57
CA LEU A 39 -3.95 40.73 3.89
C LEU A 39 -2.54 40.74 3.30
N TYR A 40 -2.41 40.28 2.05
CA TYR A 40 -1.13 40.25 1.35
C TYR A 40 -0.56 41.67 1.26
N GLY A 41 0.64 41.85 1.80
CA GLY A 41 1.33 43.13 1.93
C GLY A 41 1.48 43.62 3.38
N ASP A 42 0.56 43.28 4.29
CA ASP A 42 0.56 43.74 5.70
C ASP A 42 1.51 42.87 6.55
N ALA A 43 2.81 42.97 6.29
CA ALA A 43 3.84 42.19 6.98
C ALA A 43 3.95 42.54 8.46
N ASN A 44 3.64 43.78 8.84
CA ASN A 44 3.74 44.27 10.21
C ASN A 44 2.49 43.95 11.07
N THR A 45 1.35 43.64 10.43
CA THR A 45 0.05 43.29 11.03
C THR A 45 -0.67 44.46 11.73
N ASP A 46 -0.61 45.66 11.14
CA ASP A 46 -1.41 46.83 11.56
C ASP A 46 -2.70 47.05 10.75
N GLY A 47 -2.87 46.31 9.64
CA GLY A 47 -4.03 46.39 8.76
C GLY A 47 -3.89 47.36 7.57
N VAL A 48 -2.71 47.95 7.38
CA VAL A 48 -2.34 48.76 6.20
C VAL A 48 -1.24 48.02 5.42
N VAL A 49 -1.17 48.26 4.12
CA VAL A 49 -0.01 47.87 3.30
C VAL A 49 0.76 49.15 2.99
N ASP A 50 1.94 49.35 3.58
CA ASP A 50 2.78 50.51 3.27
C ASP A 50 4.29 50.19 3.18
N ILE A 51 5.12 51.22 2.99
CA ILE A 51 6.57 51.07 2.79
C ILE A 51 7.27 50.46 4.02
N SER A 52 6.65 50.55 5.20
CA SER A 52 7.08 49.95 6.46
C SER A 52 7.12 48.43 6.38
N ASP A 53 6.17 47.80 5.69
CA ASP A 53 6.12 46.35 5.48
C ASP A 53 7.25 45.89 4.56
N ALA A 54 7.43 46.57 3.43
CA ALA A 54 8.56 46.33 2.53
C ALA A 54 9.92 46.51 3.22
N VAL A 55 10.02 47.47 4.15
CA VAL A 55 11.21 47.68 4.99
C VAL A 55 11.36 46.58 6.05
N LEU A 56 10.28 46.13 6.68
CA LEU A 56 10.28 45.06 7.69
C LEU A 56 10.71 43.72 7.08
N ILE A 57 10.16 43.36 5.91
CA ILE A 57 10.58 42.20 5.11
C ILE A 57 12.07 42.31 4.76
N ALA A 58 12.52 43.45 4.21
CA ALA A 58 13.92 43.64 3.86
C ALA A 58 14.88 43.58 5.07
N GLN A 59 14.42 43.96 6.26
CA GLN A 59 15.18 43.78 7.51
C GLN A 59 15.21 42.31 7.94
N TYR A 60 14.08 41.60 7.86
CA TYR A 60 13.93 40.18 8.20
C TYR A 60 14.79 39.29 7.31
N VAL A 61 14.70 39.42 5.98
CA VAL A 61 15.54 38.69 5.02
C VAL A 61 17.03 38.92 5.27
N LYS A 62 17.40 40.14 5.69
CA LYS A 62 18.80 40.50 5.97
C LYS A 62 19.30 40.01 7.34
N ASN A 63 18.43 39.86 8.34
CA ASN A 63 18.78 39.42 9.70
C ASN A 63 17.62 38.64 10.37
N PRO A 64 17.27 37.42 9.92
CA PRO A 64 16.07 36.73 10.40
C PRO A 64 16.14 36.35 11.89
N GLY A 65 17.35 36.22 12.45
CA GLY A 65 17.58 36.03 13.89
C GLY A 65 17.58 37.31 14.75
N LYS A 66 17.18 38.47 14.21
CA LYS A 66 17.12 39.76 14.93
C LYS A 66 15.87 40.58 14.66
N THR A 67 15.26 40.45 13.49
CA THR A 67 13.99 41.10 13.16
C THR A 67 12.84 40.15 13.47
N TYR A 68 11.86 40.61 14.24
CA TYR A 68 10.65 39.84 14.53
C TYR A 68 9.55 40.18 13.53
N ILE A 69 8.96 39.15 12.92
CA ILE A 69 7.69 39.21 12.20
C ILE A 69 6.75 38.20 12.87
N SER A 70 5.46 38.54 12.99
CA SER A 70 4.46 37.64 13.59
C SER A 70 4.16 36.45 12.67
N LYS A 71 3.54 35.38 13.19
CA LYS A 71 3.16 34.23 12.34
C LYS A 71 2.21 34.61 11.21
N GLN A 72 1.30 35.56 11.45
CA GLN A 72 0.42 36.09 10.40
C GLN A 72 1.18 37.06 9.48
N GLY A 73 2.06 37.89 10.03
CA GLY A 73 2.91 38.78 9.24
C GLY A 73 3.78 38.03 8.25
N LEU A 74 4.29 36.83 8.58
CA LEU A 74 5.04 35.97 7.66
C LEU A 74 4.16 35.40 6.53
N VAL A 75 2.84 35.23 6.74
CA VAL A 75 1.88 34.79 5.71
C VAL A 75 1.41 35.98 4.86
N ASN A 76 1.22 37.14 5.47
CA ASN A 76 0.94 38.40 4.77
C ASN A 76 2.15 38.90 3.95
N ALA A 77 3.39 38.52 4.33
CA ALA A 77 4.63 38.93 3.69
C ALA A 77 5.10 38.03 2.54
N ASP A 78 4.50 36.86 2.34
CA ASP A 78 4.74 35.97 1.20
C ASP A 78 3.76 36.42 0.09
N VAL A 79 4.17 37.43 -0.68
CA VAL A 79 3.35 38.15 -1.67
C VAL A 79 3.85 37.99 -3.10
N PHE A 80 5.00 37.36 -3.32
CA PHE A 80 5.57 37.12 -4.64
C PHE A 80 5.82 35.61 -4.83
N ASN A 81 5.10 35.00 -5.79
CA ASN A 81 5.13 33.55 -6.02
C ASN A 81 4.79 32.77 -4.73
N VAL A 82 3.52 32.83 -4.32
CA VAL A 82 3.08 32.58 -2.95
C VAL A 82 3.40 31.15 -2.48
N GLY A 83 4.04 31.06 -1.31
CA GLY A 83 4.53 29.81 -0.74
C GLY A 83 6.00 29.53 -1.07
N SER A 84 6.68 30.46 -1.75
CA SER A 84 8.15 30.43 -1.83
C SER A 84 8.84 30.82 -0.52
N GLY A 85 8.10 31.42 0.42
CA GLY A 85 8.60 31.92 1.69
C GLY A 85 9.20 33.32 1.56
N VAL A 86 9.10 34.11 2.63
CA VAL A 86 9.46 35.54 2.63
C VAL A 86 10.89 35.82 2.12
N THR A 87 10.98 36.38 0.92
CA THR A 87 12.21 36.78 0.20
C THR A 87 12.40 38.30 0.13
N ILE A 88 13.46 38.75 -0.56
CA ILE A 88 13.63 40.18 -0.88
C ILE A 88 12.69 40.66 -2.00
N ASP A 89 12.18 39.75 -2.82
CA ASP A 89 11.33 40.11 -3.96
C ASP A 89 9.89 40.40 -3.52
N ASP A 90 9.42 39.81 -2.43
CA ASP A 90 8.23 40.24 -1.71
C ASP A 90 8.30 41.72 -1.30
N ALA A 91 9.42 42.12 -0.69
CA ALA A 91 9.68 43.52 -0.38
C ALA A 91 9.75 44.40 -1.63
N ASN A 92 10.05 43.87 -2.81
CA ASN A 92 10.05 44.63 -4.07
C ASN A 92 8.65 44.69 -4.68
N THR A 93 7.86 43.63 -4.56
CA THR A 93 6.48 43.50 -4.99
C THR A 93 5.55 44.44 -4.21
N ILE A 94 5.68 44.54 -2.88
CA ILE A 94 4.99 45.59 -2.11
C ILE A 94 5.37 46.99 -2.65
N LYS A 95 6.66 47.25 -2.95
CA LYS A 95 7.06 48.55 -3.53
C LYS A 95 6.44 48.81 -4.91
N LYS A 96 6.23 47.79 -5.75
CA LYS A 96 5.52 47.93 -7.05
C LYS A 96 4.06 48.33 -6.83
N TYR A 97 3.38 47.68 -5.89
CA TYR A 97 1.99 47.94 -5.53
C TYR A 97 1.81 49.38 -5.03
N LEU A 98 2.68 49.84 -4.14
CA LEU A 98 2.68 51.20 -3.58
C LEU A 98 3.00 52.33 -4.58
N ILE A 99 3.33 52.01 -5.83
CA ILE A 99 3.57 52.99 -6.92
C ILE A 99 2.75 52.66 -8.18
N ASP A 100 1.65 51.94 -8.02
CA ASP A 100 0.69 51.57 -9.07
C ASP A 100 1.28 50.80 -10.28
N LEU A 101 2.44 50.14 -10.10
CA LEU A 101 3.00 49.26 -11.14
C LEU A 101 2.30 47.89 -11.22
N ILE A 102 1.63 47.48 -10.14
CA ILE A 102 0.71 46.34 -10.08
C ILE A 102 -0.53 46.78 -9.29
N SER A 103 -1.72 46.31 -9.69
CA SER A 103 -3.00 46.77 -9.14
C SER A 103 -3.49 46.02 -7.90
N GLU A 104 -2.88 44.88 -7.57
CA GLU A 104 -3.28 44.00 -6.48
C GLU A 104 -2.09 43.19 -5.96
N LEU A 105 -2.28 42.56 -4.78
CA LEU A 105 -1.36 41.60 -4.18
C LEU A 105 -2.14 40.31 -3.86
N PRO A 106 -1.54 39.12 -3.99
CA PRO A 106 -0.13 38.85 -4.31
C PRO A 106 0.19 38.96 -5.81
N GLU A 107 1.47 39.14 -6.14
CA GLU A 107 1.99 39.07 -7.51
C GLU A 107 2.52 37.67 -7.81
N GLU A 108 1.73 36.88 -8.53
CA GLU A 108 2.26 35.70 -9.20
C GLU A 108 3.10 36.12 -10.43
N PRO A 109 4.32 35.56 -10.62
CA PRO A 109 5.25 36.00 -11.66
C PRO A 109 4.76 35.66 -13.07
N SER A 110 3.97 36.56 -13.64
CA SER A 110 3.41 36.47 -15.00
C SER A 110 4.46 36.74 -16.08
N ILE A 111 5.37 35.78 -16.29
CA ILE A 111 6.39 35.89 -17.34
C ILE A 111 5.70 35.83 -18.72
N ASN A 112 5.61 36.98 -19.39
CA ASN A 112 5.17 37.10 -20.78
C ASN A 112 6.22 36.50 -21.73
N VAL A 113 6.29 35.17 -21.79
CA VAL A 113 7.11 34.43 -22.77
C VAL A 113 6.30 34.27 -24.06
N THR A 114 6.74 34.92 -25.14
CA THR A 114 6.28 34.60 -26.50
C THR A 114 6.44 33.10 -26.73
N PRO A 115 5.39 32.33 -27.07
CA PRO A 115 5.39 30.88 -26.92
C PRO A 115 6.51 30.21 -27.74
N GLN A 116 7.60 29.85 -27.05
CA GLN A 116 8.65 29.04 -27.63
C GLN A 116 8.14 27.60 -27.72
N LYS A 117 8.27 27.03 -28.92
CA LYS A 117 7.95 25.64 -29.20
C LYS A 117 8.70 24.72 -28.22
N ALA A 118 8.01 23.73 -27.66
CA ALA A 118 8.65 22.68 -26.85
C ALA A 118 9.87 22.10 -27.58
N LEU A 119 10.97 21.91 -26.85
CA LEU A 119 12.22 21.38 -27.40
C LEU A 119 12.06 19.90 -27.76
N LEU A 120 11.37 19.16 -26.89
CA LEU A 120 10.85 17.82 -27.15
C LEU A 120 9.42 17.71 -26.61
N ASN A 121 8.57 16.97 -27.32
CA ASN A 121 7.25 16.52 -26.87
C ASN A 121 7.03 15.10 -27.39
N TYR A 122 6.59 14.18 -26.53
CA TYR A 122 6.26 12.80 -26.87
C TYR A 122 4.82 12.48 -26.44
N ASP A 123 3.93 12.40 -27.44
CA ASP A 123 2.50 12.06 -27.34
C ASP A 123 2.19 10.59 -27.69
N PHE A 124 3.27 9.81 -27.95
CA PHE A 124 3.33 8.41 -28.37
C PHE A 124 2.40 7.93 -29.51
N ASN A 125 1.67 8.83 -30.15
CA ASN A 125 0.74 8.56 -31.26
C ASN A 125 1.46 7.90 -32.44
N SER A 126 2.63 8.45 -32.76
CA SER A 126 3.55 7.97 -33.81
C SER A 126 4.45 6.80 -33.36
N GLY A 127 4.25 6.28 -32.15
CA GLY A 127 5.09 5.24 -31.55
C GLY A 127 6.12 5.79 -30.55
N LEU A 128 7.07 4.94 -30.15
CA LEU A 128 8.03 5.18 -29.07
C LEU A 128 9.14 6.20 -29.38
N SER A 129 9.26 6.67 -30.63
CA SER A 129 10.39 7.47 -31.11
C SER A 129 11.75 6.82 -30.78
N SER A 130 12.52 7.38 -29.85
CA SER A 130 13.85 6.89 -29.43
C SER A 130 13.85 6.34 -27.99
N TRP A 131 12.69 6.18 -27.37
CA TRP A 131 12.56 5.64 -26.02
C TRP A 131 12.77 4.12 -26.00
N THR A 132 13.43 3.64 -24.95
CA THR A 132 13.72 2.22 -24.72
C THR A 132 13.43 1.82 -23.28
N GLY A 133 13.43 0.51 -23.01
CA GLY A 133 13.32 -0.02 -21.65
C GLY A 133 14.61 0.16 -20.87
N ARG A 134 14.51 0.58 -19.61
CA ARG A 134 15.62 0.71 -18.67
C ARG A 134 15.73 -0.56 -17.83
N GLY A 135 16.90 -1.20 -17.86
CA GLY A 135 17.10 -2.54 -17.30
C GLY A 135 16.33 -3.60 -18.12
N PRO A 136 15.77 -4.66 -17.50
CA PRO A 136 14.93 -5.65 -18.19
C PRO A 136 13.50 -5.17 -18.51
N ALA A 137 13.15 -3.91 -18.23
CA ALA A 137 11.82 -3.38 -18.57
C ALA A 137 11.57 -3.38 -20.09
N THR A 138 10.30 -3.53 -20.47
CA THR A 138 9.81 -3.47 -21.85
C THR A 138 8.90 -2.25 -22.01
N VAL A 139 9.07 -1.50 -23.09
CA VAL A 139 8.24 -0.33 -23.43
C VAL A 139 7.46 -0.58 -24.73
N THR A 140 6.17 -0.22 -24.74
CA THR A 140 5.26 -0.43 -25.87
C THR A 140 4.31 0.76 -26.02
N ALA A 141 4.19 1.34 -27.21
CA ALA A 141 3.17 2.35 -27.49
C ALA A 141 1.80 1.68 -27.69
N THR A 142 0.81 2.06 -26.88
CA THR A 142 -0.48 1.36 -26.77
C THR A 142 -1.65 2.33 -26.72
N ASP A 143 -2.80 1.93 -27.27
CA ASP A 143 -4.05 2.68 -27.17
C ASP A 143 -4.88 2.30 -25.93
N THR A 144 -4.41 1.37 -25.08
CA THR A 144 -5.13 0.91 -23.88
C THR A 144 -5.31 2.00 -22.83
N ALA A 145 -4.38 2.97 -22.76
CA ALA A 145 -4.45 4.19 -21.97
C ALA A 145 -3.84 5.35 -22.76
N TYR A 146 -4.27 6.58 -22.47
CA TYR A 146 -3.69 7.82 -22.99
C TYR A 146 -4.17 9.05 -22.21
N TYR A 147 -3.38 10.11 -22.16
CA TYR A 147 -3.72 11.35 -21.47
C TYR A 147 -4.40 12.36 -22.41
N GLY A 148 -5.41 13.09 -21.93
CA GLY A 148 -6.12 14.12 -22.69
C GLY A 148 -6.77 13.55 -23.96
N THR A 149 -6.19 13.92 -25.11
CA THR A 149 -6.65 13.50 -26.45
C THR A 149 -5.53 12.94 -27.32
N SER A 150 -4.40 12.48 -26.74
CA SER A 150 -3.56 11.52 -27.47
C SER A 150 -4.37 10.25 -27.73
N GLY A 151 -4.05 9.50 -28.79
CA GLY A 151 -4.67 8.21 -29.09
C GLY A 151 -3.89 7.02 -28.51
N LYS A 152 -2.69 7.26 -27.95
CA LYS A 152 -1.81 6.27 -27.35
C LYS A 152 -0.95 6.90 -26.25
N SER A 153 -0.49 6.06 -25.32
CA SER A 153 0.61 6.35 -24.39
C SER A 153 1.71 5.30 -24.51
N MET A 154 2.81 5.46 -23.79
CA MET A 154 3.79 4.39 -23.59
C MET A 154 3.43 3.58 -22.33
N TYR A 155 3.23 2.27 -22.48
CA TYR A 155 3.18 1.31 -21.38
C TYR A 155 4.56 0.76 -21.08
N VAL A 156 4.91 0.72 -19.78
CA VAL A 156 6.21 0.33 -19.23
C VAL A 156 5.99 -0.87 -18.32
N SER A 157 6.59 -2.01 -18.66
CA SER A 157 6.27 -3.31 -18.05
C SER A 157 7.47 -4.22 -17.85
N GLY A 158 7.29 -5.36 -17.17
CA GLY A 158 8.35 -6.37 -17.00
C GLY A 158 9.45 -5.96 -16.01
N ARG A 159 9.12 -5.08 -15.06
CA ARG A 159 10.06 -4.45 -14.14
C ARG A 159 10.46 -5.41 -13.01
N THR A 160 11.76 -5.60 -12.78
CA THR A 160 12.28 -6.52 -11.73
C THR A 160 12.97 -5.81 -10.55
N ALA A 161 12.94 -4.47 -10.53
CA ALA A 161 13.57 -3.56 -9.57
C ALA A 161 13.00 -2.15 -9.82
N GLU A 162 12.99 -1.30 -8.81
CA GLU A 162 12.32 0.03 -8.83
C GLU A 162 12.97 0.99 -9.84
N TRP A 163 14.29 0.93 -10.03
CA TRP A 163 15.02 1.77 -10.99
C TRP A 163 14.79 1.39 -12.46
N ASN A 164 14.10 0.27 -12.73
CA ASN A 164 13.70 -0.13 -14.07
C ASN A 164 12.48 0.68 -14.53
N GLY A 165 12.41 1.00 -15.82
CA GLY A 165 11.41 1.92 -16.34
C GLY A 165 11.57 2.21 -17.83
N ALA A 166 11.25 3.43 -18.25
CA ALA A 166 11.47 3.91 -19.61
C ALA A 166 12.59 4.96 -19.66
N ALA A 167 13.40 4.98 -20.71
CA ALA A 167 14.52 5.92 -20.87
C ALA A 167 14.68 6.45 -22.30
N VAL A 168 15.23 7.66 -22.44
CA VAL A 168 15.62 8.28 -23.71
C VAL A 168 16.91 9.09 -23.55
N SER A 169 17.82 8.98 -24.52
CA SER A 169 19.04 9.81 -24.54
C SER A 169 18.69 11.24 -24.95
N LEU A 170 19.17 12.22 -24.19
CA LEU A 170 19.09 13.64 -24.54
C LEU A 170 20.23 14.00 -25.50
N GLY A 171 19.90 14.64 -26.61
CA GLY A 171 20.87 15.07 -27.62
C GLY A 171 21.65 16.33 -27.23
N SER A 172 22.56 16.75 -28.11
CA SER A 172 23.47 17.90 -27.96
C SER A 172 22.80 19.27 -27.75
N ASP A 173 21.48 19.34 -27.93
CA ASP A 173 20.67 20.55 -27.70
C ASP A 173 20.46 20.82 -26.20
N PHE A 174 20.57 19.77 -25.37
CA PHE A 174 20.55 19.84 -23.91
C PHE A 174 21.97 20.00 -23.37
N LYS A 175 22.15 20.86 -22.35
CA LYS A 175 23.47 21.27 -21.89
C LYS A 175 23.55 21.31 -20.37
N ALA A 176 24.69 20.84 -19.85
CA ALA A 176 25.11 21.05 -18.48
C ALA A 176 25.08 22.54 -18.10
N GLY A 177 24.66 22.83 -16.88
CA GLY A 177 24.52 24.20 -16.36
C GLY A 177 23.38 25.02 -16.97
N GLN A 178 22.45 24.41 -17.72
CA GLN A 178 21.27 25.08 -18.27
C GLN A 178 19.97 24.60 -17.60
N THR A 179 18.96 25.47 -17.57
CA THR A 179 17.70 25.26 -16.84
C THR A 179 16.53 25.05 -17.81
N TYR A 180 15.72 24.04 -17.53
CA TYR A 180 14.62 23.57 -18.39
C TYR A 180 13.37 23.27 -17.57
N SER A 181 12.22 23.32 -18.22
CA SER A 181 11.01 22.65 -17.74
C SER A 181 10.98 21.21 -18.25
N ILE A 182 10.66 20.26 -17.36
CA ILE A 182 10.48 18.83 -17.67
C ILE A 182 9.17 18.37 -17.03
N SER A 183 8.32 17.66 -17.77
CA SER A 183 7.08 17.07 -17.23
C SER A 183 6.64 15.81 -17.97
N CYS A 184 5.82 14.98 -17.33
CA CYS A 184 4.97 13.99 -18.00
C CYS A 184 3.63 13.78 -17.27
N ALA A 185 2.69 13.16 -17.98
CA ALA A 185 1.59 12.44 -17.38
C ALA A 185 2.05 11.02 -17.03
N ALA A 186 1.73 10.53 -15.83
CA ALA A 186 1.94 9.15 -15.42
C ALA A 186 0.63 8.54 -14.90
N LEU A 187 0.43 7.25 -15.18
CA LEU A 187 -0.72 6.46 -14.71
C LEU A 187 -0.25 5.08 -14.29
N GLN A 188 -0.80 4.57 -13.20
CA GLN A 188 -0.64 3.17 -12.79
C GLN A 188 -2.02 2.56 -12.49
N THR A 189 -2.12 1.22 -12.53
CA THR A 189 -3.36 0.49 -12.20
C THR A 189 -3.08 -0.67 -11.23
N SER A 190 -2.27 -0.41 -10.20
CA SER A 190 -1.86 -1.37 -9.16
C SER A 190 -2.83 -1.44 -7.98
N GLY A 191 -3.99 -0.78 -8.03
CA GLY A 191 -5.00 -0.72 -6.96
C GLY A 191 -4.60 0.09 -5.72
N GLY A 192 -3.30 0.22 -5.44
CA GLY A 192 -2.76 1.11 -4.42
C GLY A 192 -2.45 2.52 -4.96
N SER A 193 -1.67 3.27 -4.17
CA SER A 193 -0.92 4.43 -4.65
C SER A 193 0.57 4.13 -4.57
N ALA A 194 1.34 4.62 -5.52
CA ALA A 194 2.78 4.35 -5.66
C ALA A 194 3.49 5.59 -6.20
N GLU A 195 4.74 5.83 -5.82
CA GLU A 195 5.48 7.02 -6.25
C GLU A 195 6.27 6.75 -7.54
N ILE A 196 5.94 7.51 -8.59
CA ILE A 196 6.65 7.52 -9.87
C ILE A 196 7.51 8.80 -9.90
N GLN A 197 8.72 8.70 -10.45
CA GLN A 197 9.66 9.81 -10.55
C GLN A 197 10.28 9.93 -11.95
N ILE A 198 10.67 11.14 -12.31
CA ILE A 198 11.50 11.47 -13.47
C ILE A 198 12.93 11.73 -12.96
N SER A 199 13.92 11.11 -13.61
CA SER A 199 15.33 11.21 -13.25
C SER A 199 16.23 11.48 -14.46
N LEU A 200 17.37 12.13 -14.22
CA LEU A 200 18.47 12.29 -15.18
C LEU A 200 19.66 11.44 -14.78
N GLN A 201 20.19 10.66 -15.73
CA GLN A 201 21.52 10.07 -15.65
C GLN A 201 22.49 10.92 -16.48
N GLN A 202 23.68 11.20 -15.93
CA GLN A 202 24.83 11.77 -16.63
C GLN A 202 25.98 10.75 -16.58
N GLY A 203 26.58 10.43 -17.73
CA GLY A 203 27.63 9.40 -17.82
C GLY A 203 27.08 7.97 -17.67
N GLY A 204 27.93 7.04 -17.20
CA GLY A 204 27.62 5.60 -17.13
C GLY A 204 27.87 4.85 -18.44
N ASN A 205 27.58 5.49 -19.58
CA ASN A 205 27.95 4.98 -20.89
C ASN A 205 29.48 4.88 -21.04
N ASN A 206 29.93 3.89 -21.80
CA ASN A 206 31.33 3.66 -22.16
C ASN A 206 32.33 3.61 -20.98
N GLY A 207 31.87 3.22 -19.78
CA GLY A 207 32.72 3.02 -18.60
C GLY A 207 33.01 4.29 -17.79
N THR A 208 32.31 5.39 -18.06
CA THR A 208 32.32 6.58 -17.19
C THR A 208 31.51 6.35 -15.91
N THR A 209 31.82 7.05 -14.82
CA THR A 209 30.98 7.01 -13.61
C THR A 209 29.62 7.65 -13.90
N ALA A 210 28.52 6.96 -13.57
CA ALA A 210 27.18 7.52 -13.68
C ALA A 210 26.85 8.41 -12.47
N VAL A 211 26.31 9.60 -12.73
CA VAL A 211 25.69 10.48 -11.74
C VAL A 211 24.18 10.51 -12.00
N TYR A 212 23.39 10.48 -10.93
CA TYR A 212 21.93 10.45 -11.00
C TYR A 212 21.32 11.66 -10.28
N SER A 213 20.34 12.30 -10.91
CA SER A 213 19.65 13.47 -10.36
C SER A 213 18.13 13.27 -10.46
N HIS A 214 17.43 13.46 -9.35
CA HIS A 214 15.96 13.55 -9.34
C HIS A 214 15.53 14.86 -10.02
N ILE A 215 14.48 14.81 -10.83
CA ILE A 215 13.87 15.98 -11.48
C ILE A 215 12.55 16.31 -10.81
N ALA A 216 11.64 15.34 -10.74
CA ALA A 216 10.28 15.47 -10.20
C ALA A 216 9.76 14.10 -9.78
N SER A 217 8.85 14.04 -8.81
CA SER A 217 8.10 12.83 -8.47
C SER A 217 6.69 13.16 -7.99
N ALA A 218 5.80 12.17 -8.05
CA ALA A 218 4.44 12.29 -7.55
C ALA A 218 3.88 10.94 -7.10
N THR A 219 3.07 10.95 -6.04
CA THR A 219 2.29 9.79 -5.61
C THR A 219 1.10 9.58 -6.56
N CYS A 220 1.25 8.67 -7.52
CA CYS A 220 0.21 8.33 -8.48
C CYS A 220 -0.81 7.38 -7.85
N LYS A 221 -2.10 7.71 -7.92
CA LYS A 221 -3.18 6.78 -7.51
C LYS A 221 -3.49 5.78 -8.62
N SER A 222 -3.98 4.60 -8.26
CA SER A 222 -4.44 3.62 -9.24
C SER A 222 -5.64 4.14 -10.01
N GLY A 223 -5.54 4.20 -11.34
CA GLY A 223 -6.59 4.71 -12.23
C GLY A 223 -6.59 6.23 -12.42
N GLU A 224 -5.64 6.97 -11.83
CA GLU A 224 -5.59 8.44 -11.93
C GLU A 224 -4.36 8.92 -12.71
N TRP A 225 -4.59 9.59 -13.85
CA TRP A 225 -3.52 10.32 -14.54
C TRP A 225 -2.99 11.44 -13.63
N THR A 226 -1.69 11.41 -13.37
CA THR A 226 -0.99 12.25 -12.40
C THR A 226 0.11 13.06 -13.11
N LYS A 227 0.23 14.35 -12.82
CA LYS A 227 1.34 15.18 -13.34
C LYS A 227 2.60 14.96 -12.51
N LEU A 228 3.72 14.71 -13.18
CA LEU A 228 5.07 14.88 -12.67
C LEU A 228 5.66 16.09 -13.40
N GLU A 229 6.19 17.08 -12.68
CA GLU A 229 6.69 18.34 -13.28
C GLU A 229 7.76 18.99 -12.43
N ASN A 230 8.76 19.58 -13.10
CA ASN A 230 9.66 20.58 -12.54
C ASN A 230 9.92 21.65 -13.62
N THR A 231 9.55 22.90 -13.35
CA THR A 231 9.62 24.01 -14.30
C THR A 231 10.97 24.75 -14.29
N SER A 232 11.90 24.36 -13.41
CA SER A 232 13.18 25.04 -13.19
C SER A 232 14.33 24.05 -12.93
N PHE A 233 14.26 22.85 -13.50
CA PHE A 233 15.32 21.86 -13.37
C PHE A 233 16.59 22.31 -14.09
N THR A 234 17.65 22.54 -13.32
CA THR A 234 18.98 22.88 -13.86
C THR A 234 19.80 21.61 -14.01
N ILE A 235 20.20 21.27 -15.24
CA ILE A 235 21.06 20.13 -15.52
C ILE A 235 22.40 20.35 -14.80
N PRO A 236 22.83 19.47 -13.86
CA PRO A 236 24.07 19.69 -13.13
C PRO A 236 25.31 19.69 -14.03
N ASP A 237 26.39 20.36 -13.59
CA ASP A 237 27.62 20.53 -14.36
C ASP A 237 28.54 19.29 -14.28
N ASN A 238 28.03 18.15 -14.74
CA ASN A 238 28.75 16.89 -14.88
C ASN A 238 29.01 16.57 -16.36
N ALA A 239 30.15 15.95 -16.64
CA ALA A 239 30.50 15.46 -17.97
C ALA A 239 29.88 14.08 -18.26
N GLY A 240 29.50 13.84 -19.52
CA GLY A 240 29.01 12.56 -20.03
C GLY A 240 27.71 12.68 -20.82
N ASP A 241 27.30 11.57 -21.45
CA ASP A 241 26.00 11.48 -22.12
C ASP A 241 24.85 11.70 -21.11
N MET A 242 23.78 12.33 -21.56
CA MET A 242 22.57 12.54 -20.75
C MET A 242 21.48 11.57 -21.16
N THR A 243 20.87 10.91 -20.17
CA THR A 243 19.71 10.01 -20.37
C THR A 243 18.62 10.40 -19.39
N LEU A 244 17.48 10.86 -19.90
CA LEU A 244 16.25 11.05 -19.14
C LEU A 244 15.60 9.68 -18.95
N TYR A 245 15.05 9.40 -17.76
CA TYR A 245 14.26 8.20 -17.51
C TYR A 245 13.13 8.45 -16.52
N VAL A 246 12.15 7.54 -16.53
CA VAL A 246 11.00 7.53 -15.63
C VAL A 246 10.87 6.14 -15.00
N GLU A 247 10.74 6.10 -13.68
CA GLU A 247 10.83 4.89 -12.85
C GLU A 247 10.02 5.02 -11.54
N THR A 248 10.11 4.05 -10.62
CA THR A 248 9.60 4.22 -9.24
C THR A 248 10.72 4.47 -8.24
N VAL A 249 10.38 5.11 -7.12
CA VAL A 249 11.34 5.46 -6.08
C VAL A 249 11.96 4.19 -5.48
N GLN A 250 13.28 4.17 -5.32
CA GLN A 250 14.01 3.02 -4.77
C GLN A 250 13.64 2.75 -3.30
N SER A 251 13.70 1.48 -2.89
CA SER A 251 13.36 1.01 -1.53
C SER A 251 11.88 1.09 -1.16
N THR A 252 11.00 1.46 -2.10
CA THR A 252 9.53 1.26 -1.97
C THR A 252 9.12 -0.20 -2.18
N GLY A 253 9.87 -0.94 -3.01
CA GLY A 253 9.43 -2.22 -3.55
C GLY A 253 8.34 -2.13 -4.64
N ASP A 254 8.03 -0.93 -5.16
CA ASP A 254 6.98 -0.70 -6.16
C ASP A 254 7.38 -1.18 -7.56
N LEU A 255 7.17 -2.47 -7.84
CA LEU A 255 7.44 -3.12 -9.12
C LEU A 255 6.25 -3.10 -10.09
N MET A 256 5.24 -2.24 -9.90
CA MET A 256 4.08 -2.19 -10.80
C MET A 256 4.45 -1.71 -12.21
N ASP A 257 3.74 -2.23 -13.21
CA ASP A 257 3.74 -1.64 -14.53
C ASP A 257 3.01 -0.27 -14.51
N PHE A 258 3.42 0.66 -15.36
CA PHE A 258 2.83 1.99 -15.45
C PHE A 258 2.80 2.51 -16.89
N TYR A 259 2.11 3.62 -17.11
CA TYR A 259 2.00 4.32 -18.39
C TYR A 259 2.57 5.72 -18.25
N ILE A 260 3.23 6.22 -19.30
CA ILE A 260 3.65 7.62 -19.44
C ILE A 260 3.16 8.23 -20.75
N ASP A 261 2.79 9.50 -20.70
CA ASP A 261 2.27 10.26 -21.83
C ASP A 261 2.61 11.76 -21.69
N ASP A 262 2.39 12.55 -22.73
CA ASP A 262 2.62 14.02 -22.77
C ASP A 262 4.02 14.39 -22.18
N VAL A 263 5.07 13.66 -22.58
CA VAL A 263 6.42 13.89 -22.03
C VAL A 263 7.07 15.09 -22.73
N VAL A 264 7.15 16.21 -22.01
CA VAL A 264 7.59 17.50 -22.53
C VAL A 264 8.92 17.92 -21.90
N ILE A 265 9.84 18.41 -22.73
CA ILE A 265 11.00 19.21 -22.31
C ILE A 265 10.96 20.55 -23.03
N ALA A 266 11.08 21.63 -22.28
CA ALA A 266 10.87 23.00 -22.76
C ALA A 266 11.78 24.00 -22.04
N PRO A 267 11.85 25.27 -22.47
CA PRO A 267 12.55 26.32 -21.72
C PRO A 267 12.01 26.47 -20.29
N MET A 268 12.87 26.88 -19.35
CA MET A 268 12.50 27.18 -17.96
C MET A 268 11.23 28.05 -17.86
N GLY A 269 10.36 27.71 -16.90
CA GLY A 269 9.09 28.40 -16.66
C GLY A 269 7.93 27.93 -17.55
N THR A 270 8.17 27.10 -18.56
CA THR A 270 7.08 26.49 -19.34
C THR A 270 6.30 25.51 -18.47
N THR A 271 4.99 25.71 -18.32
CA THR A 271 4.10 24.80 -17.57
C THR A 271 3.52 23.71 -18.47
N SER A 272 3.37 22.51 -17.93
CA SER A 272 2.76 21.35 -18.58
C SER A 272 1.25 21.53 -18.85
N SER A 273 0.76 20.95 -19.96
CA SER A 273 -0.66 20.72 -20.25
C SER A 273 -1.32 19.71 -19.30
N VAL A 274 -0.50 18.90 -18.61
CA VAL A 274 -0.96 17.82 -17.76
C VAL A 274 -1.59 18.36 -16.46
N LYS A 275 -2.69 17.72 -16.04
CA LYS A 275 -3.35 17.95 -14.75
C LYS A 275 -3.53 16.62 -14.05
N THR A 276 -3.20 16.56 -12.76
CA THR A 276 -3.53 15.42 -11.91
C THR A 276 -5.05 15.31 -11.78
N GLY A 277 -5.62 14.12 -12.00
CA GLY A 277 -7.06 13.93 -12.16
C GLY A 277 -7.61 14.49 -13.49
N GLY A 278 -6.74 14.78 -14.47
CA GLY A 278 -7.13 15.25 -15.79
C GLY A 278 -7.81 14.17 -16.63
N THR A 279 -8.56 14.60 -17.64
CA THR A 279 -9.23 13.72 -18.60
C THR A 279 -8.22 12.88 -19.39
N GLY A 280 -8.57 11.63 -19.69
CA GLY A 280 -7.82 10.74 -20.57
C GLY A 280 -8.47 9.35 -20.61
N LYS A 281 -7.98 8.46 -21.45
CA LYS A 281 -8.34 7.03 -21.37
C LYS A 281 -7.45 6.36 -20.33
N VAL A 282 -8.06 5.58 -19.45
CA VAL A 282 -7.38 4.62 -18.58
C VAL A 282 -7.66 3.20 -19.08
N PRO A 283 -6.83 2.20 -18.75
CA PRO A 283 -7.15 0.80 -19.06
C PRO A 283 -8.49 0.42 -18.43
N ALA A 284 -9.25 -0.46 -19.10
CA ALA A 284 -10.42 -1.08 -18.48
C ALA A 284 -9.96 -1.95 -17.29
N SER A 285 -10.02 -1.39 -16.09
CA SER A 285 -9.47 -2.00 -14.88
C SER A 285 -10.16 -3.33 -14.55
N SER A 286 -9.38 -4.32 -14.11
CA SER A 286 -9.90 -5.51 -13.40
C SER A 286 -10.40 -5.20 -11.97
N SER A 287 -10.30 -3.93 -11.59
CA SER A 287 -10.95 -3.23 -10.48
C SER A 287 -11.53 -1.90 -11.00
N GLY A 288 -12.61 -1.99 -11.77
CA GLY A 288 -13.25 -0.84 -12.45
C GLY A 288 -13.90 0.17 -11.50
N ASP A 289 -14.43 1.24 -12.11
CA ASP A 289 -15.44 2.10 -11.50
C ASP A 289 -16.59 1.26 -10.89
N PRO A 290 -17.37 1.82 -9.94
CA PRO A 290 -18.49 1.09 -9.34
C PRO A 290 -19.51 0.67 -10.41
N VAL A 291 -19.41 -0.60 -10.84
CA VAL A 291 -20.42 -1.30 -11.64
C VAL A 291 -21.80 -1.05 -11.03
N ASP A 292 -22.76 -0.61 -11.85
CA ASP A 292 -24.14 -0.43 -11.41
C ASP A 292 -24.74 -1.79 -11.02
N VAL A 293 -25.28 -1.87 -9.80
CA VAL A 293 -25.77 -3.10 -9.20
C VAL A 293 -27.28 -2.99 -9.06
N ASP A 294 -28.02 -3.63 -9.95
CA ASP A 294 -29.47 -3.83 -9.83
C ASP A 294 -29.78 -4.88 -8.73
N PRO A 295 -30.37 -4.47 -7.59
CA PRO A 295 -30.73 -5.37 -6.50
C PRO A 295 -32.15 -5.93 -6.65
N THR A 296 -32.96 -5.43 -7.60
CA THR A 296 -34.40 -5.70 -7.65
C THR A 296 -34.71 -7.17 -7.87
N LYS A 297 -33.87 -7.88 -8.64
CA LYS A 297 -33.94 -9.34 -8.82
C LYS A 297 -33.74 -10.11 -7.52
N TRP A 298 -32.97 -9.58 -6.58
CA TRP A 298 -32.69 -10.20 -5.28
C TRP A 298 -33.69 -9.81 -4.21
N ASP A 299 -34.12 -8.55 -4.14
CA ASP A 299 -35.17 -8.12 -3.20
C ASP A 299 -36.48 -8.90 -3.41
N ASN A 300 -36.82 -9.19 -4.66
CA ASN A 300 -37.98 -10.03 -5.02
C ASN A 300 -37.71 -11.54 -4.89
N TYR A 301 -36.46 -11.99 -4.71
CA TYR A 301 -36.11 -13.42 -4.70
C TYR A 301 -36.70 -14.15 -3.49
N GLN A 302 -37.53 -15.15 -3.79
CA GLN A 302 -38.11 -16.06 -2.79
C GLN A 302 -37.23 -17.30 -2.63
N GLU A 303 -36.85 -17.60 -1.40
CA GLU A 303 -36.08 -18.80 -1.06
C GLU A 303 -36.92 -20.06 -1.27
N THR A 304 -36.39 -21.06 -1.97
CA THR A 304 -37.10 -22.30 -2.33
C THR A 304 -36.95 -23.43 -1.31
N ALA A 305 -36.09 -23.27 -0.31
CA ALA A 305 -35.88 -24.23 0.76
C ALA A 305 -37.04 -24.21 1.78
N SER A 306 -37.18 -25.26 2.60
CA SER A 306 -38.19 -25.26 3.68
C SER A 306 -37.91 -24.16 4.71
N SER A 307 -38.94 -23.72 5.43
CA SER A 307 -38.82 -22.74 6.51
C SER A 307 -37.77 -23.11 7.57
N GLN A 308 -37.60 -24.41 7.84
CA GLN A 308 -36.63 -24.94 8.80
C GLN A 308 -35.19 -24.87 8.27
N TYR A 309 -34.96 -25.16 6.98
CA TYR A 309 -33.66 -24.93 6.33
C TYR A 309 -33.34 -23.44 6.21
N ILE A 310 -34.33 -22.59 5.89
CA ILE A 310 -34.16 -21.13 5.86
C ILE A 310 -33.79 -20.59 7.25
N ASP A 311 -34.37 -21.12 8.33
CA ASP A 311 -34.00 -20.74 9.70
C ASP A 311 -32.57 -21.19 10.06
N PHE A 312 -32.15 -22.37 9.61
CA PHE A 312 -30.76 -22.85 9.75
C PHE A 312 -29.77 -21.95 8.98
N TYR A 313 -30.04 -21.62 7.71
CA TYR A 313 -29.18 -20.73 6.91
C TYR A 313 -29.15 -19.29 7.46
N LYS A 314 -30.25 -18.78 8.00
CA LYS A 314 -30.26 -17.50 8.73
C LYS A 314 -29.34 -17.55 9.95
N SER A 315 -29.35 -18.67 10.66
CA SER A 315 -28.56 -18.88 11.88
C SER A 315 -27.06 -19.03 11.62
N SER A 316 -26.63 -19.12 10.35
CA SER A 316 -25.21 -19.06 10.01
C SER A 316 -24.69 -17.65 9.73
N ILE A 317 -25.53 -16.62 9.55
CA ILE A 317 -25.02 -15.26 9.28
C ILE A 317 -24.64 -14.60 10.62
N LYS A 318 -23.40 -14.80 11.05
CA LYS A 318 -22.84 -14.27 12.31
C LYS A 318 -22.50 -12.79 12.22
N HIS A 319 -21.99 -12.37 11.07
CA HIS A 319 -21.89 -10.98 10.65
C HIS A 319 -22.26 -10.88 9.18
N MET A 320 -23.08 -9.90 8.80
CA MET A 320 -23.33 -9.59 7.39
C MET A 320 -22.06 -8.99 6.75
N GLY A 321 -21.35 -8.15 7.50
CA GLY A 321 -20.24 -7.36 6.97
C GLY A 321 -20.70 -6.30 5.97
N ASN A 322 -19.70 -5.58 5.46
CA ASN A 322 -19.80 -4.73 4.31
C ASN A 322 -19.92 -5.59 3.05
N THR A 323 -20.95 -5.33 2.25
CA THR A 323 -21.30 -6.16 1.09
C THR A 323 -20.77 -5.59 -0.23
N TYR A 324 -20.14 -4.40 -0.22
CA TYR A 324 -19.78 -3.63 -1.42
C TYR A 324 -18.92 -4.45 -2.39
N ARG A 325 -17.74 -4.91 -1.96
CA ARG A 325 -16.81 -5.65 -2.84
C ARG A 325 -17.42 -6.93 -3.41
N LEU A 326 -18.28 -7.60 -2.66
CA LEU A 326 -18.98 -8.80 -3.12
C LEU A 326 -20.02 -8.47 -4.20
N ASN A 327 -20.81 -7.41 -4.00
CA ASN A 327 -21.74 -6.90 -5.01
C ASN A 327 -21.00 -6.53 -6.30
N GLN A 328 -19.93 -5.73 -6.22
CA GLN A 328 -19.17 -5.30 -7.40
C GLN A 328 -18.59 -6.49 -8.19
N LYS A 329 -17.97 -7.47 -7.51
CA LYS A 329 -17.35 -8.62 -8.19
C LYS A 329 -18.38 -9.59 -8.80
N LEU A 330 -19.54 -9.77 -8.17
CA LEU A 330 -20.61 -10.61 -8.74
C LEU A 330 -21.35 -9.91 -9.88
N ALA A 331 -21.60 -8.59 -9.79
CA ALA A 331 -22.18 -7.81 -10.88
C ALA A 331 -21.26 -7.77 -12.11
N ALA A 332 -19.95 -7.57 -11.92
CA ALA A 332 -18.97 -7.64 -13.00
C ALA A 332 -18.97 -9.03 -13.68
N ALA A 333 -19.05 -10.12 -12.91
CA ALA A 333 -19.13 -11.49 -13.44
C ALA A 333 -20.42 -11.75 -14.24
N GLU A 334 -21.55 -11.15 -13.83
CA GLU A 334 -22.80 -11.17 -14.57
C GLU A 334 -22.74 -10.36 -15.88
N GLN A 335 -21.92 -9.31 -15.93
CA GLN A 335 -21.63 -8.53 -17.13
C GLN A 335 -20.54 -9.17 -18.03
N GLY A 336 -20.04 -10.36 -17.69
CA GLY A 336 -19.12 -11.15 -18.51
C GLY A 336 -17.64 -11.09 -18.10
N ALA A 337 -17.29 -10.39 -17.02
CA ALA A 337 -15.93 -10.43 -16.49
C ALA A 337 -15.56 -11.86 -16.00
N PRO A 338 -14.27 -12.23 -16.03
CA PRO A 338 -13.78 -13.42 -15.35
C PRO A 338 -14.08 -13.37 -13.85
N LEU A 339 -14.43 -14.52 -13.25
CA LEU A 339 -14.63 -14.65 -11.81
C LEU A 339 -13.70 -15.74 -11.25
N THR A 340 -12.70 -15.34 -10.46
CA THR A 340 -11.87 -16.26 -9.68
C THR A 340 -12.29 -16.25 -8.20
N VAL A 341 -12.67 -17.40 -7.65
CA VAL A 341 -12.88 -17.59 -6.20
C VAL A 341 -11.73 -18.39 -5.60
N ALA A 342 -11.26 -18.00 -4.43
CA ALA A 342 -10.21 -18.67 -3.69
C ALA A 342 -10.61 -19.04 -2.26
N TYR A 343 -10.05 -20.13 -1.75
CA TYR A 343 -10.26 -20.63 -0.40
C TYR A 343 -8.91 -20.92 0.26
N LEU A 344 -8.62 -20.30 1.40
CA LEU A 344 -7.43 -20.56 2.20
C LEU A 344 -7.84 -21.17 3.54
N GLY A 345 -7.40 -22.40 3.82
CA GLY A 345 -7.80 -23.07 5.05
C GLY A 345 -7.09 -24.38 5.33
N GLY A 346 -7.63 -25.13 6.28
CA GLY A 346 -7.13 -26.42 6.74
C GLY A 346 -7.60 -27.62 5.89
N SER A 347 -7.82 -28.75 6.55
CA SER A 347 -8.24 -30.02 5.93
C SER A 347 -9.69 -30.03 5.44
N ILE A 348 -10.59 -29.29 6.09
CA ILE A 348 -12.00 -29.17 5.66
C ILE A 348 -12.08 -28.42 4.32
N THR A 349 -11.29 -27.36 4.17
CA THR A 349 -11.04 -26.71 2.88
C THR A 349 -10.42 -27.67 1.86
N GLU A 350 -9.33 -28.36 2.20
CA GLU A 350 -8.60 -29.26 1.29
C GLU A 350 -9.49 -30.37 0.73
N GLY A 351 -10.38 -30.92 1.56
CA GLY A 351 -11.34 -31.97 1.20
C GLY A 351 -12.46 -31.54 0.23
N LYS A 352 -12.53 -30.26 -0.19
CA LYS A 352 -13.44 -29.71 -1.21
C LYS A 352 -14.96 -29.86 -1.01
N ASN A 353 -15.40 -30.57 0.03
CA ASN A 353 -16.81 -30.90 0.29
C ASN A 353 -17.73 -29.67 0.37
N TYR A 354 -17.21 -28.48 0.69
CA TYR A 354 -17.97 -27.22 0.59
C TYR A 354 -17.48 -26.28 -0.52
N THR A 355 -16.17 -26.24 -0.83
CA THR A 355 -15.64 -25.29 -1.83
C THR A 355 -16.21 -25.58 -3.21
N THR A 356 -16.25 -26.84 -3.64
CA THR A 356 -16.74 -27.22 -4.96
C THR A 356 -18.24 -26.95 -5.15
N PRO A 357 -19.17 -27.35 -4.25
CA PRO A 357 -20.58 -26.99 -4.41
C PRO A 357 -20.83 -25.47 -4.34
N PHE A 358 -20.13 -24.71 -3.49
CA PHE A 358 -20.28 -23.25 -3.46
C PHE A 358 -19.69 -22.56 -4.70
N SER A 359 -18.52 -23.00 -5.18
CA SER A 359 -17.95 -22.57 -6.47
C SER A 359 -18.92 -22.84 -7.63
N ASN A 360 -19.55 -24.02 -7.66
CA ASN A 360 -20.55 -24.36 -8.67
C ASN A 360 -21.80 -23.47 -8.57
N TYR A 361 -22.25 -23.12 -7.36
CA TYR A 361 -23.31 -22.13 -7.16
C TYR A 361 -22.92 -20.75 -7.73
N LEU A 362 -21.73 -20.24 -7.40
CA LEU A 362 -21.25 -18.96 -7.92
C LEU A 362 -21.12 -18.96 -9.45
N LYS A 363 -20.50 -20.01 -10.00
CA LYS A 363 -20.33 -20.20 -11.44
C LYS A 363 -21.67 -20.21 -12.18
N ASN A 364 -22.63 -21.03 -11.72
CA ASN A 364 -23.89 -21.24 -12.42
C ASN A 364 -24.85 -20.04 -12.27
N THR A 365 -24.74 -19.27 -11.18
CA THR A 365 -25.59 -18.09 -10.94
C THR A 365 -25.03 -16.86 -11.65
N PHE A 366 -23.77 -16.50 -11.38
CA PHE A 366 -23.22 -15.19 -11.72
C PHE A 366 -22.32 -15.21 -12.97
N ALA A 367 -21.36 -16.13 -13.05
CA ALA A 367 -20.31 -16.05 -14.07
C ALA A 367 -20.83 -16.27 -15.50
N LYS A 368 -20.93 -15.19 -16.28
CA LYS A 368 -21.13 -15.26 -17.74
C LYS A 368 -19.79 -15.28 -18.50
N GLY A 369 -18.74 -14.76 -17.86
CA GLY A 369 -17.35 -14.91 -18.31
C GLY A 369 -16.74 -16.26 -17.93
N SER A 370 -15.41 -16.32 -17.91
CA SER A 370 -14.67 -17.50 -17.42
C SER A 370 -14.74 -17.61 -15.88
N PHE A 371 -14.64 -18.83 -15.36
CA PHE A 371 -14.70 -19.09 -13.92
C PHE A 371 -13.54 -19.98 -13.46
N ARG A 372 -12.93 -19.66 -12.31
CA ARG A 372 -11.83 -20.43 -11.71
C ARG A 372 -12.01 -20.59 -10.19
N GLU A 373 -11.96 -21.84 -9.71
CA GLU A 373 -11.75 -22.15 -8.28
C GLU A 373 -10.24 -22.28 -8.01
N ILE A 374 -9.79 -21.65 -6.93
CA ILE A 374 -8.48 -21.88 -6.30
C ILE A 374 -8.74 -22.47 -4.91
N ASN A 375 -8.50 -23.77 -4.75
CA ASN A 375 -8.51 -24.37 -3.42
C ASN A 375 -7.07 -24.41 -2.90
N ALA A 376 -6.79 -23.64 -1.85
CA ALA A 376 -5.56 -23.65 -1.07
C ALA A 376 -5.84 -24.15 0.35
N GLY A 377 -6.63 -25.23 0.47
CA GLY A 377 -6.63 -26.06 1.67
C GLY A 377 -5.27 -26.73 1.87
N LEU A 378 -4.90 -26.99 3.13
CA LEU A 378 -3.71 -27.78 3.45
C LEU A 378 -3.91 -28.49 4.80
N SER A 379 -3.99 -29.82 4.76
CA SER A 379 -4.37 -30.64 5.92
C SER A 379 -3.45 -30.45 7.13
N GLY A 380 -4.08 -30.26 8.30
CA GLY A 380 -3.39 -30.13 9.58
C GLY A 380 -2.66 -28.81 9.79
N THR A 381 -2.94 -27.75 9.00
CA THR A 381 -2.21 -26.48 9.08
C THR A 381 -3.09 -25.31 9.56
N SER A 382 -2.46 -24.40 10.30
CA SER A 382 -3.06 -23.20 10.90
C SER A 382 -2.96 -21.97 9.99
N SER A 383 -3.62 -20.87 10.38
CA SER A 383 -3.50 -19.56 9.73
C SER A 383 -2.07 -18.99 9.74
N VAL A 384 -1.21 -19.45 10.66
CA VAL A 384 0.23 -19.11 10.68
C VAL A 384 0.94 -19.68 9.46
N VAL A 385 0.74 -20.97 9.17
CA VAL A 385 1.25 -21.61 7.95
C VAL A 385 0.56 -21.02 6.72
N GLY A 386 -0.75 -20.78 6.82
CA GLY A 386 -1.59 -20.12 5.80
C GLY A 386 -1.04 -18.77 5.35
N LEU A 387 -0.62 -17.92 6.30
CA LEU A 387 -0.04 -16.60 6.03
C LEU A 387 1.25 -16.71 5.21
N VAL A 388 2.16 -17.63 5.56
CA VAL A 388 3.43 -17.81 4.84
C VAL A 388 3.17 -18.26 3.39
N ARG A 389 2.28 -19.24 3.17
CA ARG A 389 1.96 -19.75 1.82
C ARG A 389 1.00 -18.87 1.00
N SER A 390 0.37 -17.87 1.63
CA SER A 390 -0.64 -16.99 1.02
C SER A 390 -0.18 -16.30 -0.27
N GLU A 391 1.10 -15.95 -0.38
CA GLU A 391 1.64 -15.18 -1.51
C GLU A 391 1.55 -15.97 -2.82
N ALA A 392 2.08 -17.19 -2.82
CA ALA A 392 2.12 -18.07 -3.98
C ALA A 392 0.76 -18.69 -4.33
N GLN A 393 -0.11 -18.88 -3.32
CA GLN A 393 -1.39 -19.59 -3.51
C GLN A 393 -2.60 -18.68 -3.67
N ILE A 394 -2.58 -17.46 -3.11
CA ILE A 394 -3.73 -16.52 -3.14
C ILE A 394 -3.34 -15.22 -3.85
N VAL A 395 -2.36 -14.47 -3.33
CA VAL A 395 -2.09 -13.08 -3.76
C VAL A 395 -1.66 -13.01 -5.23
N SER A 396 -0.63 -13.78 -5.60
CA SER A 396 -0.15 -13.89 -6.99
C SER A 396 -1.20 -14.40 -7.98
N GLN A 397 -2.24 -15.08 -7.50
CA GLN A 397 -3.33 -15.60 -8.33
C GLN A 397 -4.43 -14.58 -8.62
N LYS A 398 -4.44 -13.43 -7.93
CA LYS A 398 -5.40 -12.32 -8.09
C LYS A 398 -6.89 -12.75 -8.09
N PRO A 399 -7.36 -13.57 -7.13
CA PRO A 399 -8.77 -13.91 -7.00
C PRO A 399 -9.64 -12.70 -6.67
N ASP A 400 -10.91 -12.76 -7.05
CA ASP A 400 -11.92 -11.71 -6.85
C ASP A 400 -12.70 -11.88 -5.55
N ILE A 401 -12.83 -13.13 -5.08
CA ILE A 401 -13.51 -13.48 -3.84
C ILE A 401 -12.62 -14.48 -3.08
N ILE A 402 -12.37 -14.22 -1.79
CA ILE A 402 -11.47 -15.03 -0.94
C ILE A 402 -12.21 -15.42 0.35
N PHE A 403 -12.20 -16.70 0.67
CA PHE A 403 -12.70 -17.21 1.96
C PHE A 403 -11.58 -17.81 2.81
N LEU A 404 -11.59 -17.51 4.11
CA LEU A 404 -10.68 -18.09 5.10
C LEU A 404 -11.40 -19.10 6.00
N GLU A 405 -10.79 -20.25 6.27
CA GLU A 405 -11.36 -21.33 7.07
C GLU A 405 -10.28 -22.04 7.89
N PHE A 406 -10.10 -21.62 9.15
CA PHE A 406 -9.11 -22.15 10.08
C PHE A 406 -9.67 -22.42 11.49
N SER A 407 -10.98 -22.33 11.69
CA SER A 407 -11.59 -22.29 13.04
C SER A 407 -11.56 -23.61 13.81
N VAL A 408 -11.11 -24.71 13.20
CA VAL A 408 -10.76 -25.96 13.90
C VAL A 408 -9.26 -26.27 13.88
N ASN A 409 -8.43 -25.36 13.36
CA ASN A 409 -6.97 -25.53 13.21
C ASN A 409 -6.14 -24.49 13.98
N ASP A 410 -6.71 -23.30 14.24
CA ASP A 410 -6.05 -22.26 15.02
C ASP A 410 -6.26 -22.44 16.53
N HIS A 411 -5.19 -22.30 17.31
CA HIS A 411 -5.23 -22.30 18.77
C HIS A 411 -5.40 -20.89 19.35
N GLU A 412 -5.50 -20.79 20.68
CA GLU A 412 -5.78 -19.55 21.43
C GLU A 412 -4.56 -18.63 21.60
N ASP A 413 -3.35 -19.05 21.20
CA ASP A 413 -2.16 -18.19 21.33
C ASP A 413 -2.24 -16.95 20.41
N ILE A 414 -1.64 -15.86 20.88
CA ILE A 414 -1.66 -14.55 20.20
C ILE A 414 -1.09 -14.62 18.77
N MET A 415 -0.24 -15.60 18.46
CA MET A 415 0.31 -15.76 17.11
C MET A 415 -0.75 -16.17 16.08
N TYR A 416 -1.64 -17.13 16.40
CA TYR A 416 -2.74 -17.53 15.50
C TYR A 416 -3.68 -16.36 15.25
N LYS A 417 -4.06 -15.67 16.33
CA LYS A 417 -4.91 -14.47 16.30
C LYS A 417 -4.36 -13.39 15.38
N LYS A 418 -3.06 -13.06 15.51
CA LYS A 418 -2.37 -12.09 14.66
C LYS A 418 -2.15 -12.56 13.22
N CYS A 419 -1.85 -13.84 13.00
CA CYS A 419 -1.65 -14.36 11.64
C CYS A 419 -2.97 -14.43 10.84
N PHE A 420 -4.07 -14.82 11.49
CA PHE A 420 -5.41 -14.79 10.89
C PHE A 420 -5.85 -13.35 10.55
N GLU A 421 -5.64 -12.41 11.47
CA GLU A 421 -5.90 -10.98 11.24
C GLU A 421 -5.01 -10.39 10.12
N SER A 422 -3.72 -10.79 10.09
CA SER A 422 -2.76 -10.40 9.05
C SER A 422 -3.14 -10.94 7.66
N CYS A 423 -3.65 -12.18 7.56
CA CYS A 423 -4.19 -12.72 6.30
C CYS A 423 -5.36 -11.87 5.77
N ILE A 424 -6.29 -11.50 6.64
CA ILE A 424 -7.46 -10.69 6.26
C ILE A 424 -7.02 -9.30 5.77
N LYS A 425 -6.14 -8.62 6.51
CA LYS A 425 -5.54 -7.34 6.07
C LYS A 425 -4.86 -7.49 4.70
N LYS A 426 -3.97 -8.48 4.56
CA LYS A 426 -3.22 -8.75 3.32
C LYS A 426 -4.13 -8.91 2.10
N PHE A 427 -5.24 -9.62 2.24
CA PHE A 427 -6.19 -9.83 1.15
C PHE A 427 -7.03 -8.61 0.85
N LEU A 428 -7.45 -7.85 1.86
CA LEU A 428 -8.22 -6.62 1.66
C LEU A 428 -7.39 -5.50 1.04
N GLU A 429 -6.07 -5.48 1.26
CA GLU A 429 -5.09 -4.58 0.64
C GLU A 429 -4.70 -4.98 -0.80
N MET A 430 -5.20 -6.10 -1.34
CA MET A 430 -4.81 -6.55 -2.68
C MET A 430 -5.26 -5.58 -3.80
N PRO A 431 -4.41 -5.34 -4.83
CA PRO A 431 -4.66 -4.48 -5.99
C PRO A 431 -6.05 -4.58 -6.64
N ASN A 432 -6.56 -5.79 -6.80
CA ASN A 432 -7.81 -6.05 -7.51
C ASN A 432 -9.06 -5.96 -6.59
N ALA A 433 -8.91 -5.41 -5.38
CA ALA A 433 -9.95 -5.17 -4.37
C ALA A 433 -10.91 -6.36 -4.17
N PRO A 434 -10.42 -7.55 -3.76
CA PRO A 434 -11.25 -8.72 -3.60
C PRO A 434 -12.25 -8.59 -2.44
N ALA A 435 -13.38 -9.25 -2.58
CA ALA A 435 -14.25 -9.54 -1.45
C ALA A 435 -13.60 -10.60 -0.55
N VAL A 436 -13.62 -10.40 0.76
CA VAL A 436 -13.03 -11.33 1.74
C VAL A 436 -14.09 -11.74 2.75
N GLY A 437 -14.10 -13.01 3.16
CA GLY A 437 -15.04 -13.53 4.15
C GLY A 437 -14.48 -14.67 5.00
N ILE A 438 -15.07 -14.87 6.18
CA ILE A 438 -14.67 -15.91 7.14
C ILE A 438 -15.72 -17.02 7.17
N ILE A 439 -15.26 -18.27 7.05
CA ILE A 439 -16.06 -19.47 7.33
C ILE A 439 -15.62 -20.03 8.68
N ILE A 440 -16.56 -20.11 9.62
CA ILE A 440 -16.38 -20.77 10.91
C ILE A 440 -16.97 -22.18 10.80
N THR A 441 -16.10 -23.16 10.61
CA THR A 441 -16.36 -24.58 10.87
C THR A 441 -16.27 -24.87 12.38
N ARG A 442 -16.84 -26.01 12.79
CA ARG A 442 -16.89 -26.50 14.18
C ARG A 442 -16.50 -27.99 14.21
N ALA A 443 -15.89 -28.42 15.31
CA ALA A 443 -15.71 -29.83 15.66
C ALA A 443 -16.97 -30.41 16.32
N LYS A 444 -17.19 -31.72 16.19
CA LYS A 444 -18.38 -32.45 16.66
C LYS A 444 -18.61 -32.34 18.18
N GLY A 445 -17.54 -32.29 18.97
CA GLY A 445 -17.54 -31.99 20.40
C GLY A 445 -17.83 -30.52 20.77
N GLY A 446 -18.02 -29.65 19.77
CA GLY A 446 -18.46 -28.27 19.94
C GLY A 446 -17.37 -27.20 19.88
N PHE A 447 -16.10 -27.57 19.68
CA PHE A 447 -15.00 -26.60 19.59
C PHE A 447 -15.03 -25.81 18.26
N SER A 448 -14.83 -24.50 18.36
CA SER A 448 -14.37 -23.66 17.26
C SER A 448 -13.67 -22.40 17.79
N SER A 449 -12.72 -21.87 17.04
CA SER A 449 -12.03 -20.61 17.31
C SER A 449 -12.89 -19.39 16.92
N GLN A 450 -14.23 -19.52 16.97
CA GLN A 450 -15.17 -18.43 16.68
C GLN A 450 -14.94 -17.21 17.57
N ASN A 451 -14.64 -17.43 18.86
CA ASN A 451 -14.47 -16.36 19.85
C ASN A 451 -13.33 -15.40 19.51
N GLN A 452 -12.28 -15.87 18.80
CA GLN A 452 -11.19 -15.03 18.33
C GLN A 452 -11.38 -14.53 16.89
N MET A 453 -12.04 -15.31 16.02
CA MET A 453 -12.19 -14.95 14.60
C MET A 453 -13.35 -13.97 14.33
N TYR A 454 -14.47 -14.07 15.08
CA TYR A 454 -15.61 -13.16 14.91
C TYR A 454 -15.28 -11.68 15.23
N PRO A 455 -14.57 -11.34 16.33
CA PRO A 455 -14.11 -9.96 16.57
C PRO A 455 -13.30 -9.38 15.42
N ILE A 456 -12.39 -10.17 14.82
CA ILE A 456 -11.58 -9.75 13.67
C ILE A 456 -12.48 -9.47 12.46
N GLY A 457 -13.37 -10.42 12.11
CA GLY A 457 -14.31 -10.25 11.00
C GLY A 457 -15.21 -9.02 11.16
N LYS A 458 -15.66 -8.75 12.39
CA LYS A 458 -16.43 -7.54 12.72
C LYS A 458 -15.60 -6.26 12.62
N ASN A 459 -14.33 -6.26 13.03
CA ASN A 459 -13.44 -5.10 12.98
C ASN A 459 -13.08 -4.69 11.54
N PHE A 460 -12.88 -5.66 10.65
CA PHE A 460 -12.71 -5.40 9.21
C PHE A 460 -14.03 -5.20 8.46
N ASP A 461 -15.17 -5.29 9.16
CA ASP A 461 -16.51 -5.30 8.60
C ASP A 461 -16.64 -6.24 7.38
N ILE A 462 -16.24 -7.50 7.55
CA ILE A 462 -16.37 -8.56 6.53
C ILE A 462 -17.33 -9.66 6.97
N PRO A 463 -18.00 -10.36 6.03
CA PRO A 463 -18.93 -11.43 6.38
C PRO A 463 -18.30 -12.55 7.19
N VAL A 464 -19.03 -13.01 8.20
CA VAL A 464 -18.69 -14.17 9.04
C VAL A 464 -19.85 -15.17 8.95
N ILE A 465 -19.58 -16.33 8.36
CA ILE A 465 -20.56 -17.39 8.13
C ILE A 465 -20.23 -18.55 9.07
N SER A 466 -21.13 -18.82 10.01
CA SER A 466 -20.88 -19.68 11.18
C SER A 466 -21.71 -20.95 11.17
N MET A 467 -21.03 -22.07 10.95
CA MET A 467 -21.57 -23.39 11.23
C MET A 467 -21.57 -23.70 12.72
N ASP A 468 -20.78 -23.00 13.53
CA ASP A 468 -20.79 -23.11 15.00
C ASP A 468 -22.16 -22.70 15.57
N ASP A 469 -22.69 -21.53 15.19
CA ASP A 469 -24.03 -21.07 15.58
C ASP A 469 -25.13 -21.93 14.96
N ALA A 470 -25.06 -22.17 13.65
CA ALA A 470 -26.10 -22.87 12.91
C ALA A 470 -26.26 -24.33 13.35
N LEU A 471 -25.16 -25.07 13.51
CA LEU A 471 -25.19 -26.47 13.98
C LEU A 471 -25.53 -26.54 15.47
N THR A 472 -25.09 -25.59 16.31
CA THR A 472 -25.56 -25.53 17.72
C THR A 472 -27.08 -25.46 17.79
N LYS A 473 -27.69 -24.55 17.02
CA LYS A 473 -29.15 -24.41 16.97
C LYS A 473 -29.83 -25.66 16.42
N ALA A 474 -29.31 -26.23 15.33
CA ALA A 474 -29.89 -27.42 14.68
C ALA A 474 -29.82 -28.68 15.56
N PHE A 475 -28.70 -28.90 16.25
CA PHE A 475 -28.53 -30.05 17.15
C PHE A 475 -29.36 -29.89 18.44
N ASN A 476 -29.36 -28.70 19.05
CA ASN A 476 -30.16 -28.43 20.25
C ASN A 476 -31.68 -28.56 20.00
N SER A 477 -32.14 -28.20 18.80
CA SER A 477 -33.54 -28.37 18.37
C SER A 477 -33.86 -29.75 17.79
N ARG A 478 -32.85 -30.63 17.62
CA ARG A 478 -32.94 -31.93 16.93
C ARG A 478 -33.46 -31.84 15.48
N PHE A 479 -33.26 -30.69 14.82
CA PHE A 479 -33.49 -30.56 13.38
C PHE A 479 -32.46 -31.38 12.59
N LEU A 480 -31.20 -31.36 13.03
CA LEU A 480 -30.12 -32.19 12.53
C LEU A 480 -29.48 -32.96 13.69
N ASN A 481 -28.80 -34.04 13.36
CA ASN A 481 -27.94 -34.82 14.24
C ASN A 481 -26.48 -34.67 13.77
N THR A 482 -25.51 -35.04 14.61
CA THR A 482 -24.09 -35.00 14.20
C THR A 482 -23.78 -35.89 12.99
N SER A 483 -24.54 -36.99 12.82
CA SER A 483 -24.47 -37.89 11.66
C SER A 483 -25.01 -37.32 10.35
N ASP A 484 -25.68 -36.15 10.38
CA ASP A 484 -26.18 -35.47 9.19
C ASP A 484 -25.16 -34.46 8.62
N TYR A 485 -23.98 -34.36 9.26
CA TYR A 485 -22.89 -33.46 8.88
C TYR A 485 -21.51 -34.13 8.89
N TYR A 486 -21.12 -34.82 9.98
CA TYR A 486 -19.73 -35.27 10.21
C TYR A 486 -19.42 -36.66 9.66
N THR A 487 -18.21 -36.82 9.12
CA THR A 487 -17.53 -38.11 8.92
C THR A 487 -16.86 -38.59 10.20
N ASP A 488 -16.15 -37.69 10.90
CA ASP A 488 -15.36 -37.99 12.10
C ASP A 488 -15.61 -36.97 13.23
N GLU A 489 -14.56 -36.42 13.84
CA GLU A 489 -14.64 -35.35 14.85
C GLU A 489 -14.62 -33.94 14.24
N TYR A 490 -14.06 -33.77 13.04
CA TYR A 490 -13.84 -32.46 12.41
C TYR A 490 -14.44 -32.37 11.02
N HIS A 491 -14.26 -33.40 10.19
CA HIS A 491 -14.51 -33.30 8.76
C HIS A 491 -15.99 -33.53 8.41
N PRO A 492 -16.63 -32.61 7.68
CA PRO A 492 -17.95 -32.88 7.12
C PRO A 492 -17.86 -33.91 5.98
N HIS A 493 -18.81 -34.84 5.92
CA HIS A 493 -19.03 -35.65 4.71
C HIS A 493 -19.68 -34.79 3.61
N GLN A 494 -19.76 -35.27 2.36
CA GLN A 494 -20.26 -34.51 1.22
C GLN A 494 -21.57 -33.74 1.47
N LYS A 495 -22.58 -34.36 2.11
CA LYS A 495 -23.85 -33.68 2.47
C LYS A 495 -23.70 -32.57 3.52
N GLY A 496 -22.74 -32.69 4.44
CA GLY A 496 -22.45 -31.69 5.45
C GLY A 496 -21.72 -30.50 4.84
N GLY A 497 -20.80 -30.75 3.91
CA GLY A 497 -20.17 -29.71 3.10
C GLY A 497 -21.16 -28.97 2.20
N GLN A 498 -22.18 -29.68 1.67
CA GLN A 498 -23.31 -29.03 0.98
C GLN A 498 -24.06 -28.08 1.92
N LEU A 499 -24.32 -28.44 3.18
CA LEU A 499 -24.94 -27.52 4.16
C LEU A 499 -24.09 -26.25 4.39
N ILE A 500 -22.76 -26.34 4.40
CA ILE A 500 -21.88 -25.15 4.45
C ILE A 500 -22.06 -24.31 3.17
N ALA A 501 -22.04 -24.95 2.00
CA ALA A 501 -22.21 -24.28 0.72
C ALA A 501 -23.59 -23.61 0.56
N ASP A 502 -24.65 -24.22 1.12
CA ASP A 502 -26.01 -23.68 1.12
C ASP A 502 -26.14 -22.47 2.06
N CYS A 503 -25.49 -22.53 3.24
CA CYS A 503 -25.32 -21.37 4.14
C CYS A 503 -24.58 -20.21 3.45
N MET A 504 -23.48 -20.50 2.74
CA MET A 504 -22.71 -19.51 1.99
C MET A 504 -23.52 -18.92 0.81
N ALA A 505 -24.24 -19.75 0.08
CA ALA A 505 -25.13 -19.33 -1.00
C ALA A 505 -26.30 -18.47 -0.47
N TYR A 506 -26.86 -18.83 0.69
CA TYR A 506 -27.91 -18.05 1.35
C TYR A 506 -27.39 -16.67 1.79
N TYR A 507 -26.18 -16.61 2.36
CA TYR A 507 -25.51 -15.35 2.67
C TYR A 507 -25.37 -14.48 1.41
N VAL A 508 -24.84 -15.01 0.30
CA VAL A 508 -24.73 -14.26 -0.97
C VAL A 508 -26.08 -13.70 -1.40
N ARG A 509 -27.16 -14.51 -1.38
CA ARG A 509 -28.52 -14.03 -1.71
C ARG A 509 -29.06 -12.98 -0.76
N GLN A 510 -28.58 -12.87 0.48
CA GLN A 510 -28.97 -11.77 1.37
C GLN A 510 -28.06 -10.54 1.17
N ALA A 511 -26.77 -10.71 0.89
CA ALA A 511 -25.82 -9.62 0.69
C ALA A 511 -26.08 -8.78 -0.58
N LEU A 512 -26.78 -9.35 -1.56
CA LEU A 512 -27.16 -8.71 -2.83
C LEU A 512 -28.54 -8.02 -2.80
N LYS A 513 -29.17 -7.89 -1.62
CA LYS A 513 -30.46 -7.19 -1.42
C LYS A 513 -30.23 -5.74 -1.02
N SER A 514 -31.05 -4.80 -1.50
CA SER A 514 -30.88 -3.34 -1.27
C SER A 514 -30.68 -3.00 0.20
N ARG A 515 -31.47 -3.63 1.08
CA ARG A 515 -31.44 -3.45 2.54
C ARG A 515 -30.09 -3.79 3.22
N ASN A 516 -29.22 -4.51 2.53
CA ASN A 516 -27.91 -4.97 3.01
C ASN A 516 -26.77 -4.42 2.15
N GLN A 517 -27.05 -3.61 1.14
CA GLN A 517 -26.06 -3.09 0.19
C GLN A 517 -25.20 -2.01 0.86
N SER A 518 -23.87 -2.10 0.70
CA SER A 518 -22.92 -1.08 1.15
C SER A 518 -22.44 -0.24 -0.03
N SER A 519 -22.31 1.07 0.15
CA SER A 519 -21.94 2.03 -0.91
C SER A 519 -20.43 2.12 -1.23
N GLY A 520 -19.60 1.48 -0.41
CA GLY A 520 -18.14 1.49 -0.53
C GLY A 520 -17.51 0.65 0.58
N TYR A 521 -16.19 0.41 0.51
CA TYR A 521 -15.43 -0.30 1.54
C TYR A 521 -14.18 0.49 1.95
N THR A 522 -13.94 0.61 3.26
CA THR A 522 -12.77 1.26 3.85
C THR A 522 -12.12 0.31 4.86
N LEU A 523 -10.79 0.18 4.83
CA LEU A 523 -10.04 -0.60 5.82
C LEU A 523 -10.11 0.06 7.21
N PRO A 524 -10.19 -0.72 8.31
CA PRO A 524 -10.11 -0.17 9.65
C PRO A 524 -8.69 0.35 9.95
N SER A 525 -8.60 1.44 10.71
CA SER A 525 -7.34 2.02 11.20
C SER A 525 -6.80 1.35 12.47
N SER A 526 -7.49 0.34 12.98
CA SER A 526 -7.16 -0.41 14.20
C SER A 526 -7.38 -1.91 14.01
N TYR A 527 -6.67 -2.72 14.79
CA TYR A 527 -6.70 -4.18 14.75
C TYR A 527 -7.04 -4.75 16.13
N VAL A 528 -7.69 -5.91 16.18
CA VAL A 528 -8.19 -6.52 17.44
C VAL A 528 -7.06 -7.12 18.26
N TYR A 529 -6.12 -7.77 17.59
CA TYR A 529 -4.96 -8.43 18.20
C TYR A 529 -3.66 -7.92 17.61
N GLY A 530 -3.63 -7.63 16.32
CA GLY A 530 -2.50 -7.07 15.58
C GLY A 530 -2.38 -7.67 14.18
N ALA A 531 -2.20 -6.81 13.17
CA ALA A 531 -2.07 -7.20 11.76
C ALA A 531 -0.65 -7.00 11.21
N GLU A 532 0.36 -6.89 12.09
CA GLU A 532 1.73 -6.49 11.73
C GLU A 532 2.49 -7.49 10.83
N TYR A 533 1.94 -8.67 10.59
CA TYR A 533 2.52 -9.71 9.75
C TYR A 533 1.91 -9.74 8.32
N SER A 534 1.03 -8.79 7.95
CA SER A 534 0.30 -8.80 6.66
C SER A 534 1.20 -8.87 5.42
N ASP A 535 2.39 -8.28 5.49
CA ASP A 535 3.41 -8.24 4.42
C ASP A 535 4.27 -9.51 4.34
N THR A 536 3.98 -10.55 5.14
CA THR A 536 4.73 -11.81 5.15
C THR A 536 4.78 -12.47 3.77
N VAL A 537 5.99 -12.76 3.27
CA VAL A 537 6.23 -13.51 2.03
C VAL A 537 7.12 -14.73 2.29
N ASN A 538 6.82 -15.88 1.68
CA ASN A 538 7.70 -17.04 1.75
C ASN A 538 8.95 -16.80 0.87
N VAL A 539 10.13 -16.73 1.49
CA VAL A 539 11.41 -16.57 0.80
C VAL A 539 12.24 -17.85 0.93
N ASP A 540 12.94 -18.27 -0.12
CA ASP A 540 13.92 -19.35 -0.03
C ASP A 540 15.26 -18.77 0.47
N PRO A 541 15.80 -19.22 1.61
CA PRO A 541 17.09 -18.75 2.14
C PRO A 541 18.23 -18.70 1.13
N LYS A 542 18.29 -19.60 0.13
CA LYS A 542 19.36 -19.60 -0.88
C LYS A 542 19.36 -18.37 -1.79
N ASN A 543 18.24 -17.65 -1.85
CA ASN A 543 18.07 -16.44 -2.65
C ASN A 543 18.36 -15.16 -1.82
N LEU A 544 18.78 -15.29 -0.56
CA LEU A 544 19.05 -14.18 0.35
C LEU A 544 20.56 -13.87 0.43
N ASN A 545 20.89 -12.64 0.83
CA ASN A 545 22.28 -12.16 0.83
C ASN A 545 23.16 -12.98 1.78
N ASN A 546 24.41 -13.25 1.39
CA ASN A 546 25.37 -14.02 2.18
C ASN A 546 24.86 -15.40 2.66
N PHE A 547 24.00 -16.06 1.87
CA PHE A 547 23.51 -17.39 2.23
C PHE A 547 24.64 -18.41 2.39
N SER A 548 24.58 -19.17 3.47
CA SER A 548 25.38 -20.37 3.69
C SER A 548 24.50 -21.44 4.32
N ALA A 549 24.45 -22.63 3.72
CA ALA A 549 23.61 -23.72 4.21
C ALA A 549 24.15 -24.36 5.52
N GLY A 550 25.43 -24.19 5.84
CA GLY A 550 26.04 -24.83 7.02
C GLY A 550 25.94 -26.37 6.95
N SER A 551 25.30 -26.98 7.94
CA SER A 551 24.99 -28.42 7.97
C SER A 551 23.55 -28.74 7.56
N TRP A 552 22.88 -27.83 6.85
CA TRP A 552 21.52 -28.05 6.33
C TRP A 552 21.56 -28.54 4.88
N THR A 553 20.86 -29.63 4.58
CA THR A 553 20.73 -30.15 3.21
C THR A 553 19.42 -29.68 2.59
N SER A 554 19.51 -29.00 1.45
CA SER A 554 18.35 -28.57 0.65
C SER A 554 17.62 -29.76 0.03
N GLY A 555 16.29 -29.72 0.00
CA GLY A 555 15.43 -30.71 -0.65
C GLY A 555 14.17 -30.09 -1.22
N TYR A 556 13.25 -30.95 -1.68
CA TYR A 556 11.97 -30.55 -2.26
C TYR A 556 10.98 -30.04 -1.22
N GLY A 557 9.99 -29.26 -1.67
CA GLY A 557 8.91 -28.73 -0.86
C GLY A 557 7.88 -29.75 -0.38
N TYR A 558 6.92 -29.27 0.41
CA TYR A 558 5.79 -30.08 0.90
C TYR A 558 4.62 -30.03 -0.09
N ASN A 559 4.36 -31.14 -0.78
CA ASN A 559 3.13 -31.41 -1.55
C ASN A 559 2.62 -30.27 -2.47
N ASN A 560 3.53 -29.52 -3.12
CA ASN A 560 3.22 -28.34 -3.96
C ASN A 560 2.37 -27.24 -3.26
N SER A 561 2.42 -27.17 -1.93
CA SER A 561 1.56 -26.33 -1.08
C SER A 561 1.98 -24.86 -0.96
N GLY A 562 2.76 -24.32 -1.91
CA GLY A 562 3.45 -23.03 -1.78
C GLY A 562 4.69 -23.06 -0.87
N LEU A 563 4.83 -24.11 -0.05
CA LEU A 563 6.04 -24.47 0.68
C LEU A 563 6.98 -25.24 -0.26
N ASN A 564 7.64 -24.53 -1.18
CA ASN A 564 8.23 -25.10 -2.40
C ASN A 564 9.63 -25.71 -2.25
N TYR A 565 10.24 -25.63 -1.07
CA TYR A 565 11.58 -26.16 -0.78
C TYR A 565 11.62 -26.82 0.61
N SER A 566 12.71 -27.51 0.93
CA SER A 566 13.02 -27.91 2.31
C SER A 566 14.49 -27.74 2.66
N TYR A 567 14.79 -27.63 3.95
CA TYR A 567 16.13 -27.73 4.51
C TYR A 567 16.10 -28.69 5.70
N THR A 568 16.81 -29.81 5.62
CA THR A 568 16.91 -30.80 6.72
C THR A 568 18.27 -30.71 7.41
N LEU A 569 18.26 -30.71 8.75
CA LEU A 569 19.46 -30.60 9.58
C LEU A 569 20.24 -31.92 9.60
N ASN A 570 21.50 -31.87 9.14
CA ASN A 570 22.40 -33.03 9.04
C ASN A 570 23.77 -32.78 9.74
N GLY A 571 23.81 -31.94 10.77
CA GLY A 571 25.03 -31.64 11.54
C GLY A 571 24.91 -30.39 12.42
N GLY A 572 26.05 -29.84 12.85
CA GLY A 572 26.10 -28.75 13.83
C GLY A 572 26.30 -27.33 13.27
N ASN A 573 26.73 -27.16 12.01
CA ASN A 573 27.01 -25.83 11.47
C ASN A 573 25.71 -25.09 11.13
N PRO A 574 25.52 -23.83 11.60
CA PRO A 574 24.29 -23.09 11.34
C PRO A 574 24.11 -22.73 9.87
N MET A 575 22.87 -22.72 9.41
CA MET A 575 22.49 -21.96 8.22
C MET A 575 22.63 -20.47 8.55
N LYS A 576 23.12 -19.66 7.60
CA LYS A 576 23.22 -18.21 7.73
C LYS A 576 22.70 -17.51 6.48
N PHE A 577 22.15 -16.31 6.66
CA PHE A 577 21.81 -15.37 5.58
C PHE A 577 21.57 -13.97 6.17
N LYS A 578 21.51 -12.96 5.30
CA LYS A 578 21.07 -11.60 5.63
C LYS A 578 19.92 -11.17 4.74
N THR A 579 19.00 -10.40 5.30
CA THR A 579 17.87 -9.80 4.58
C THR A 579 17.44 -8.51 5.29
N GLN A 580 16.45 -7.81 4.77
CA GLN A 580 15.79 -6.70 5.45
C GLN A 580 14.33 -7.05 5.71
N GLY A 581 13.86 -6.74 6.91
CA GLY A 581 12.49 -6.99 7.31
C GLY A 581 12.19 -6.62 8.77
N LYS A 582 10.93 -6.77 9.17
CA LYS A 582 10.49 -6.79 10.57
C LYS A 582 10.72 -8.13 11.26
N GLY A 583 10.76 -9.27 10.55
CA GLY A 583 10.85 -10.56 11.23
C GLY A 583 10.79 -11.82 10.37
N LEU A 584 10.82 -12.97 11.05
CA LEU A 584 10.81 -14.30 10.43
C LEU A 584 9.80 -15.22 11.12
N ILE A 585 8.91 -15.84 10.35
CA ILE A 585 8.12 -17.01 10.73
C ILE A 585 8.78 -18.24 10.10
N ILE A 586 9.14 -19.24 10.91
CA ILE A 586 9.68 -20.50 10.39
C ILE A 586 8.56 -21.51 10.28
N VAL A 587 8.36 -22.06 9.09
CA VAL A 587 7.48 -23.23 8.85
C VAL A 587 8.35 -24.48 8.84
N PHE A 588 7.97 -25.49 9.62
CA PHE A 588 8.78 -26.69 9.84
C PHE A 588 7.94 -27.96 9.95
N LYS A 589 8.60 -29.11 9.83
CA LYS A 589 7.98 -30.41 10.10
C LYS A 589 7.78 -30.60 11.59
N ALA A 590 6.52 -30.83 12.01
CA ALA A 590 6.16 -31.06 13.40
C ALA A 590 5.57 -32.46 13.63
N ASN A 591 5.85 -33.05 14.78
CA ASN A 591 5.22 -34.31 15.22
C ASN A 591 5.05 -34.30 16.75
N SER A 592 4.13 -35.12 17.26
CA SER A 592 3.91 -35.34 18.69
C SER A 592 5.17 -35.73 19.49
N SER A 593 6.13 -36.40 18.85
CA SER A 593 7.39 -36.84 19.46
C SER A 593 8.48 -37.14 18.41
N GLY A 594 9.71 -37.37 18.86
CA GLY A 594 10.85 -37.81 18.04
C GLY A 594 11.58 -36.71 17.26
N MET A 595 11.11 -35.47 17.30
CA MET A 595 11.68 -34.36 16.54
C MET A 595 12.77 -33.62 17.34
N GLY A 596 13.60 -32.86 16.63
CA GLY A 596 14.64 -31.98 17.16
C GLY A 596 14.15 -30.59 17.55
N SER A 597 15.09 -29.66 17.71
CA SER A 597 14.84 -28.24 17.95
C SER A 597 15.88 -27.35 17.27
N ILE A 598 15.47 -26.13 16.91
CA ILE A 598 16.37 -25.10 16.34
C ILE A 598 16.46 -23.88 17.25
N ASN A 599 17.57 -23.15 17.11
CA ASN A 599 17.79 -21.83 17.67
C ASN A 599 17.86 -20.84 16.51
N VAL A 600 16.77 -20.10 16.26
CA VAL A 600 16.73 -18.99 15.31
C VAL A 600 17.37 -17.78 15.96
N THR A 601 18.57 -17.41 15.53
CA THR A 601 19.26 -16.23 16.05
C THR A 601 19.23 -15.12 15.01
N VAL A 602 18.73 -13.94 15.38
CA VAL A 602 18.70 -12.75 14.52
C VAL A 602 19.22 -11.56 15.31
N ASN A 603 20.20 -10.84 14.78
CA ASN A 603 20.81 -9.66 15.41
C ASN A 603 21.25 -9.93 16.87
N GLY A 604 21.78 -11.12 17.14
CA GLY A 604 22.22 -11.57 18.48
C GLY A 604 21.12 -12.02 19.45
N LYS A 605 19.84 -11.89 19.10
CA LYS A 605 18.71 -12.41 19.90
C LYS A 605 18.32 -13.80 19.40
N THR A 606 18.11 -14.76 20.30
CA THR A 606 17.82 -16.16 19.95
C THR A 606 16.44 -16.60 20.43
N THR A 607 15.64 -17.15 19.51
CA THR A 607 14.38 -17.85 19.80
C THR A 607 14.58 -19.36 19.57
N LYS A 608 14.09 -20.19 20.49
CA LYS A 608 14.15 -21.66 20.36
C LYS A 608 12.80 -22.20 19.88
N ILE A 609 12.82 -22.94 18.77
CA ILE A 609 11.64 -23.60 18.17
C ILE A 609 11.78 -25.12 18.32
N SER A 610 10.70 -25.79 18.73
CA SER A 610 10.64 -27.25 18.94
C SER A 610 9.85 -27.91 17.82
N GLY A 611 10.42 -28.92 17.17
CA GLY A 611 9.66 -29.77 16.23
C GLY A 611 8.68 -30.72 16.94
N ASN A 612 8.83 -30.92 18.25
CA ASN A 612 7.85 -31.66 19.04
C ASN A 612 6.68 -30.74 19.38
N LYS A 613 5.48 -31.09 18.89
CA LYS A 613 4.23 -30.31 19.00
C LYS A 613 3.06 -31.23 19.25
N GLN A 614 2.24 -30.93 20.26
CA GLN A 614 1.04 -31.73 20.55
C GLN A 614 0.08 -31.71 19.35
N TYR A 615 -0.67 -32.80 19.18
CA TYR A 615 -1.67 -32.98 18.11
C TYR A 615 -1.15 -32.98 16.66
N THR A 616 0.16 -32.82 16.44
CA THR A 616 0.80 -32.93 15.11
C THR A 616 1.28 -34.36 14.81
N TRP A 617 1.30 -34.71 13.51
CA TRP A 617 1.50 -36.09 13.02
C TRP A 617 2.57 -36.23 11.93
N GLY A 618 3.42 -35.22 11.73
CA GLY A 618 4.44 -35.16 10.69
C GLY A 618 4.18 -34.14 9.57
N GLY A 619 3.10 -33.35 9.68
CA GLY A 619 2.75 -32.24 8.78
C GLY A 619 3.41 -30.90 9.14
N PRO A 620 3.10 -29.82 8.39
CA PRO A 620 3.69 -28.50 8.62
C PRO A 620 3.08 -27.76 9.81
N ASP A 621 3.92 -27.22 10.69
CA ASP A 621 3.56 -26.24 11.72
C ASP A 621 4.48 -25.01 11.60
N ALA A 622 4.19 -23.91 12.30
CA ALA A 622 4.97 -22.69 12.19
C ALA A 622 5.02 -21.85 13.47
N GLU A 623 6.18 -21.25 13.74
CA GLU A 623 6.44 -20.38 14.90
C GLU A 623 7.23 -19.13 14.51
N LEU A 624 7.07 -18.07 15.31
CA LEU A 624 7.81 -16.83 15.16
C LEU A 624 9.28 -17.05 15.58
N GLY A 625 10.19 -17.01 14.61
CA GLY A 625 11.63 -17.06 14.88
C GLY A 625 12.17 -15.72 15.36
N TYR A 626 11.65 -14.61 14.84
CA TYR A 626 12.05 -13.25 15.24
C TYR A 626 11.01 -12.19 14.86
N TYR A 627 10.94 -11.10 15.63
CA TYR A 627 10.20 -9.89 15.27
C TYR A 627 10.77 -8.61 15.90
N GLN A 628 10.67 -7.50 15.18
CA GLN A 628 10.93 -6.12 15.59
C GLN A 628 9.91 -5.18 14.93
N ASN A 629 9.55 -4.07 15.59
CA ASN A 629 8.42 -3.22 15.18
C ASN A 629 8.65 -2.41 13.88
N THR A 630 9.91 -2.26 13.46
CA THR A 630 10.33 -1.48 12.28
C THR A 630 11.18 -2.36 11.37
N SER A 631 11.01 -2.21 10.06
CA SER A 631 11.87 -2.90 9.10
C SER A 631 13.34 -2.47 9.27
N GLY A 632 14.27 -3.37 8.98
CA GLY A 632 15.71 -3.12 9.04
C GLY A 632 16.53 -4.38 8.79
N ASP A 633 17.85 -4.29 8.89
CA ASP A 633 18.76 -5.41 8.65
C ASP A 633 18.51 -6.57 9.64
N LEU A 634 18.39 -7.78 9.09
CA LEU A 634 18.27 -9.04 9.82
C LEU A 634 19.50 -9.89 9.49
N ASP A 635 20.45 -10.02 10.42
CA ASP A 635 21.60 -10.93 10.34
C ASP A 635 21.25 -12.25 11.01
N VAL A 636 21.04 -13.30 10.21
CA VAL A 636 20.33 -14.53 10.61
C VAL A 636 21.29 -15.72 10.70
N SER A 637 21.17 -16.49 11.78
CA SER A 637 21.91 -17.73 12.02
C SER A 637 21.00 -18.78 12.68
N ILE A 638 20.71 -19.87 11.97
CA ILE A 638 19.85 -20.97 12.43
C ILE A 638 20.69 -22.23 12.69
N SER A 639 20.95 -22.52 13.97
CA SER A 639 21.52 -23.80 14.43
C SER A 639 20.42 -24.71 14.98
N GLY A 640 20.74 -25.98 15.25
CA GLY A 640 19.78 -26.91 15.85
C GLY A 640 20.40 -28.22 16.32
N SER A 641 19.55 -29.14 16.79
CA SER A 641 19.91 -30.49 17.21
C SER A 641 18.75 -31.46 17.02
N GLY A 642 19.06 -32.74 16.75
CA GLY A 642 18.06 -33.78 16.45
C GLY A 642 17.50 -33.67 15.02
N GLN A 643 16.45 -34.44 14.72
CA GLN A 643 15.82 -34.43 13.39
C GLN A 643 14.94 -33.18 13.23
N PHE A 644 15.31 -32.26 12.35
CA PHE A 644 14.51 -31.06 12.07
C PHE A 644 14.54 -30.73 10.57
N THR A 645 13.39 -30.33 10.03
CA THR A 645 13.23 -29.92 8.63
C THR A 645 12.43 -28.62 8.57
N ILE A 646 13.01 -27.59 7.94
CA ILE A 646 12.31 -26.34 7.57
C ILE A 646 11.65 -26.55 6.20
N TRP A 647 10.43 -26.05 6.03
CA TRP A 647 9.64 -26.07 4.78
C TRP A 647 9.26 -24.68 4.26
N GLY A 648 9.46 -23.63 5.05
CA GLY A 648 9.18 -22.26 4.67
C GLY A 648 9.79 -21.26 5.63
N VAL A 649 10.04 -20.05 5.14
CA VAL A 649 10.55 -18.91 5.90
C VAL A 649 9.73 -17.72 5.44
N GLY A 650 8.72 -17.37 6.25
CA GLY A 650 7.93 -16.16 6.07
C GLY A 650 8.74 -14.96 6.52
N LEU A 651 9.28 -14.19 5.58
CA LEU A 651 9.88 -12.88 5.84
C LEU A 651 8.76 -11.86 5.98
N ILE A 652 8.61 -11.32 7.18
CA ILE A 652 7.78 -10.14 7.48
C ILE A 652 8.62 -8.92 7.07
N LYS A 653 8.11 -8.07 6.16
CA LYS A 653 8.87 -6.98 5.53
C LYS A 653 8.78 -5.70 6.35
#